data_AF-A0A0F9JZ19-F1
#
_entry.id   AF-A0A0F9JZ19-F1
#
_cell.length_a   1.000
_cell.length_b   1.000
_cell.length_c   1.000
_cell.angle_alpha   90.00
_cell.angle_beta   90.00
_cell.angle_gamma   90.00
#
_symmetry.space_group_name_H-M   'P 1'
#
loop_
_entity.id
_entity.type
_entity.pdbx_description
1 polymer ?
#
loop_
_entity_poly.entity_id
_entity_poly.type
_entity_poly.pdbx_seq_one_letter_code
_entity_poly.pdbx_strand_id
1 'polypeptide(L)'
;LLSGKLPARFEIQHLEDMFGSELAKTILGKRPGGAKAWENILDAMNLPRAVLASWDLSAPLRQGATLFWGQPRESLPAFKPMLQAFLSEDTTRIIDDNTRTGKFAELREQAGLFHAELFGVAPQLTAREENFMSRFAQKVPMVRRSERAFATYLNKLRADVFDSYAQQWEGTGKTLKDYKALASAINILSGRGPLGALSKSAPILSAIFFSPRYQASRISLPIEFFRTNSAVRKIMARNILAFVSANLTILSLMALAGVDIEDDPRSADFGKGKIGNNRLDFWAGFQQYSRAIAQIITGMRQSTITGTLTEVERDELIINFVRGKFSPVFGLVSDIIKNETFEGDEFKAEPEFVKEQFFNRLVPIFIQDIVEAVEESGIAGALISLPGLFGVGIQTYGASYWDEFIDKLGLPESTDTLPYSANVEDIFTTKDFYAAIQPRVQGLTVEDLTPNFGFPELVKSAVEAKNTKVEWQDRPNTSLVKINNDITEGDTFEHFFLQWQELQKLTDEEEIAEFKGDHPQYFQGNFTRRELALIREYHTLNPEAQKAFIELHPELGTKPRIEWLKDNPNENALLALWGQAPVRSIEAYNRMQVLIEELDIPDAAIPEFTLPPRESVDNYFSYLDAGEEFSFNSWEVQLIVAEDDALRVWLGRQPIETPTASLEIKISNRELTEEYDALETDEDRDAFRLANQDWVDDQRRVEAIENGGSEQNITDWVDRGNVVDQFESGSSEAKVWLLDNPKVHKWALEQELLTDDGSDWNENVLRINVKWRKDDDAYKDLTSDELRAQYLIDNPEYHRQRRFRDAYSIDFPEEHLETYVNWYTDTSLDKPDNWPTNLSWYEDDWFLIENPEFYRAMLDKGVFTERKDFRKVPSRRVFALYSIYLNLPSGTLRLDYRRKHGDLDDWLVLSKGYKPATGQISDEEELSRWERLAKDIKELMARPVGPKESVFK
;
A
#
# COMPACT_ATOMS: atom_id res chain seq x y z
N LEU A 1 -81.20 3.06 13.09
CA LEU A 1 -80.99 3.34 14.53
C LEU A 1 -82.07 2.71 15.41
N LEU A 2 -83.36 3.04 15.20
CA LEU A 2 -84.49 2.47 15.97
C LEU A 2 -84.70 0.95 15.80
N SER A 3 -84.05 0.32 14.80
CA SER A 3 -84.07 -1.12 14.53
C SER A 3 -82.80 -1.87 15.00
N GLY A 4 -81.93 -1.23 15.80
CA GLY A 4 -80.70 -1.85 16.33
C GLY A 4 -79.56 -2.05 15.31
N LYS A 5 -79.75 -1.69 14.04
CA LYS A 5 -78.71 -1.72 13.01
C LYS A 5 -78.00 -0.36 12.89
N LEU A 6 -76.67 -0.40 12.83
CA LEU A 6 -75.83 0.77 12.54
C LEU A 6 -76.09 1.23 11.10
N PRO A 7 -76.34 2.54 10.85
CA PRO A 7 -76.52 3.07 9.51
C PRO A 7 -75.27 2.87 8.65
N ALA A 8 -75.46 2.71 7.33
CA ALA A 8 -74.38 2.73 6.36
C ALA A 8 -73.73 4.12 6.32
N ARG A 9 -72.44 4.21 5.95
CA ARG A 9 -71.70 5.49 6.03
C ARG A 9 -72.32 6.64 5.22
N PHE A 10 -72.92 6.36 4.06
CA PHE A 10 -73.62 7.40 3.28
C PHE A 10 -74.88 7.90 4.01
N GLU A 11 -75.57 7.03 4.76
CA GLU A 11 -76.70 7.42 5.60
C GLU A 11 -76.23 8.26 6.79
N ILE A 12 -75.07 7.93 7.38
CA ILE A 12 -74.44 8.75 8.44
C ILE A 12 -74.07 10.13 7.88
N GLN A 13 -73.62 10.20 6.62
CA GLN A 13 -73.29 11.45 5.96
C GLN A 13 -74.52 12.32 5.74
N HIS A 14 -75.62 11.78 5.20
CA HIS A 14 -76.88 12.53 5.13
C HIS A 14 -77.38 12.99 6.52
N LEU A 15 -77.20 12.16 7.56
CA LEU A 15 -77.51 12.57 8.93
C LEU A 15 -76.58 13.66 9.45
N GLU A 16 -75.29 13.67 9.05
CA GLU A 16 -74.36 14.75 9.33
C GLU A 16 -74.79 16.05 8.66
N ASP A 17 -75.19 15.99 7.39
CA ASP A 17 -75.64 17.15 6.62
C ASP A 17 -76.91 17.77 7.22
N MET A 18 -77.82 16.93 7.74
CA MET A 18 -79.09 17.36 8.32
C MET A 18 -79.01 17.79 9.79
N PHE A 19 -78.19 17.13 10.60
CA PHE A 19 -78.20 17.27 12.07
C PHE A 19 -76.83 17.64 12.68
N GLY A 20 -75.79 17.77 11.85
CA GLY A 20 -74.45 18.17 12.25
C GLY A 20 -73.51 17.03 12.67
N SER A 21 -72.22 17.36 12.78
CA SER A 21 -71.13 16.39 12.98
C SER A 21 -71.17 15.63 14.31
N GLU A 22 -71.80 16.20 15.35
CA GLU A 22 -71.84 15.58 16.69
C GLU A 22 -72.67 14.28 16.71
N LEU A 23 -73.80 14.25 15.98
CA LEU A 23 -74.59 13.04 15.81
C LEU A 23 -73.80 11.97 15.04
N ALA A 24 -73.14 12.39 13.96
CA ALA A 24 -72.32 11.50 13.13
C ALA A 24 -71.14 10.90 13.90
N LYS A 25 -70.38 11.71 14.66
CA LYS A 25 -69.28 11.23 15.55
C LYS A 25 -69.80 10.18 16.53
N THR A 26 -70.96 10.41 17.13
CA THR A 26 -71.57 9.49 18.09
C THR A 26 -71.91 8.15 17.44
N ILE A 27 -72.52 8.18 16.25
CA ILE A 27 -72.86 6.96 15.50
C ILE A 27 -71.58 6.21 15.05
N LEU A 28 -70.58 6.92 14.53
CA LEU A 28 -69.28 6.34 14.13
C LEU A 28 -68.52 5.75 15.32
N GLY A 29 -68.67 6.33 16.51
CA GLY A 29 -68.11 5.87 17.77
C GLY A 29 -68.70 4.54 18.26
N LYS A 30 -69.85 4.10 17.75
CA LYS A 30 -70.47 2.79 18.09
C LYS A 30 -70.04 1.63 17.18
N ARG A 31 -69.18 1.88 16.18
CA ARG A 31 -68.66 0.84 15.28
C ARG A 31 -67.69 -0.14 15.98
N PRO A 32 -67.52 -1.39 15.47
CA PRO A 32 -66.61 -2.38 16.04
C PRO A 32 -65.16 -1.89 16.17
N GLY A 33 -64.46 -2.30 17.23
CA GLY A 33 -63.08 -1.87 17.52
C GLY A 33 -62.08 -2.21 16.41
N GLY A 34 -62.13 -3.42 15.85
CA GLY A 34 -61.25 -3.85 14.76
C GLY A 34 -61.41 -3.00 13.48
N ALA A 35 -62.65 -2.62 13.12
CA ALA A 35 -62.89 -1.75 11.98
C ALA A 35 -62.30 -0.34 12.18
N LYS A 36 -62.33 0.18 13.41
CA LYS A 36 -61.71 1.46 13.76
C LYS A 36 -60.18 1.38 13.73
N ALA A 37 -59.60 0.29 14.26
CA ALA A 37 -58.16 0.07 14.24
C ALA A 37 -57.63 -0.02 12.80
N TRP A 38 -58.29 -0.80 11.94
CA TRP A 38 -57.94 -0.92 10.53
C TRP A 38 -58.04 0.42 9.78
N GLU A 39 -59.11 1.19 10.01
CA GLU A 39 -59.22 2.55 9.42
C GLU A 39 -58.09 3.47 9.88
N ASN A 40 -57.69 3.42 11.16
CA ASN A 40 -56.59 4.23 11.67
C ASN A 40 -55.23 3.81 11.09
N ILE A 41 -55.01 2.51 10.85
CA ILE A 41 -53.80 2.00 10.17
C ILE A 41 -53.76 2.52 8.73
N LEU A 42 -54.84 2.36 7.96
CA LEU A 42 -54.91 2.87 6.59
C LEU A 42 -54.74 4.39 6.53
N ASP A 43 -55.31 5.12 7.49
CA ASP A 43 -55.18 6.57 7.61
C ASP A 43 -53.74 7.01 7.89
N ALA A 44 -53.03 6.30 8.77
CA ALA A 44 -51.61 6.52 9.04
C ALA A 44 -50.73 6.20 7.83
N MET A 45 -51.02 5.13 7.09
CA MET A 45 -50.30 4.78 5.84
C MET A 45 -50.51 5.81 4.73
N ASN A 46 -51.66 6.49 4.70
CA ASN A 46 -51.98 7.53 3.72
C ASN A 46 -51.45 8.93 4.14
N LEU A 47 -51.01 9.11 5.39
CA LEU A 47 -50.53 10.40 5.90
C LEU A 47 -49.31 10.93 5.11
N PRO A 48 -48.23 10.15 4.87
CA PRO A 48 -47.06 10.64 4.11
C PRO A 48 -47.44 11.19 2.73
N ARG A 49 -48.35 10.53 2.01
CA ARG A 49 -48.85 11.05 0.72
C ARG A 49 -49.49 12.42 0.84
N ALA A 50 -50.38 12.59 1.81
CA ALA A 50 -51.08 13.85 2.00
C ALA A 50 -50.13 14.99 2.37
N VAL A 51 -49.03 14.68 3.06
CA VAL A 51 -47.96 15.64 3.33
C VAL A 51 -47.15 15.92 2.05
N LEU A 52 -46.75 14.90 1.31
CA LEU A 52 -45.99 15.04 0.05
C LEU A 52 -46.73 15.89 -0.99
N ALA A 53 -48.04 15.71 -1.11
CA ALA A 53 -48.90 16.45 -2.04
C ALA A 53 -49.42 17.79 -1.51
N SER A 54 -48.78 18.36 -0.49
CA SER A 54 -49.22 19.61 0.15
C SER A 54 -48.26 20.78 -0.10
N TRP A 55 -48.57 21.96 0.43
CA TRP A 55 -47.83 23.22 0.25
C TRP A 55 -47.75 23.73 -1.20
N ASP A 56 -48.25 22.97 -2.16
CA ASP A 56 -48.45 23.38 -3.53
C ASP A 56 -49.88 23.88 -3.83
N LEU A 57 -50.04 24.47 -5.01
CA LEU A 57 -51.30 24.79 -5.68
C LEU A 57 -51.38 23.99 -7.00
N SER A 58 -51.03 22.69 -6.95
CA SER A 58 -50.73 21.88 -8.14
C SER A 58 -51.93 21.45 -8.99
N ALA A 59 -53.15 21.55 -8.46
CA ALA A 59 -54.36 21.06 -9.12
C ALA A 59 -54.53 21.51 -10.60
N PRO A 60 -54.23 22.78 -10.99
CA PRO A 60 -54.41 23.26 -12.35
C PRO A 60 -53.58 22.55 -13.42
N LEU A 61 -52.26 22.41 -13.23
CA LEU A 61 -51.36 21.83 -14.22
C LEU A 61 -51.01 20.36 -13.94
N ARG A 62 -51.55 19.77 -12.86
CA ARG A 62 -51.39 18.33 -12.56
C ARG A 62 -52.66 17.50 -12.82
N GLN A 63 -53.75 17.72 -12.08
CA GLN A 63 -55.00 16.96 -12.26
C GLN A 63 -55.93 17.61 -13.27
N GLY A 64 -55.99 18.94 -13.29
CA GLY A 64 -56.82 19.73 -14.19
C GLY A 64 -56.21 19.98 -15.56
N ALA A 65 -54.95 19.60 -15.80
CA ALA A 65 -54.13 20.10 -16.93
C ALA A 65 -54.81 19.96 -18.30
N THR A 66 -55.47 18.82 -18.54
CA THR A 66 -56.13 18.59 -19.84
C THR A 66 -57.36 19.46 -20.05
N LEU A 67 -58.09 19.80 -18.97
CA LEU A 67 -59.20 20.74 -19.01
C LEU A 67 -58.72 22.19 -18.92
N PHE A 68 -57.60 22.48 -18.27
CA PHE A 68 -57.05 23.82 -18.11
C PHE A 68 -56.85 24.52 -19.47
N TRP A 69 -56.19 23.84 -20.39
CA TRP A 69 -55.95 24.36 -21.75
C TRP A 69 -57.18 24.25 -22.67
N GLY A 70 -58.01 23.23 -22.49
CA GLY A 70 -59.19 22.99 -23.32
C GLY A 70 -60.42 23.84 -22.97
N GLN A 71 -60.51 24.28 -21.71
CA GLN A 71 -61.62 25.03 -21.09
C GLN A 71 -61.09 26.25 -20.30
N PRO A 72 -60.35 27.19 -20.93
CA PRO A 72 -59.75 28.30 -20.20
C PRO A 72 -60.81 29.24 -19.59
N ARG A 73 -62.04 29.27 -20.14
CA ARG A 73 -63.14 30.11 -19.64
C ARG A 73 -63.68 29.63 -18.30
N GLU A 74 -63.61 28.33 -18.03
CA GLU A 74 -64.01 27.71 -16.78
C GLU A 74 -62.80 27.55 -15.83
N SER A 75 -61.63 27.24 -16.38
CA SER A 75 -60.43 26.92 -15.60
C SER A 75 -59.77 28.15 -14.97
N LEU A 76 -59.60 29.25 -15.72
CA LEU A 76 -58.95 30.45 -15.19
C LEU A 76 -59.74 31.10 -14.04
N PRO A 77 -61.08 31.25 -14.11
CA PRO A 77 -61.85 31.79 -12.99
C PRO A 77 -61.84 30.92 -11.73
N ALA A 78 -61.51 29.63 -11.84
CA ALA A 78 -61.41 28.72 -10.69
C ALA A 78 -60.16 28.96 -9.81
N PHE A 79 -59.14 29.69 -10.29
CA PHE A 79 -57.96 30.06 -9.50
C PHE A 79 -58.29 30.94 -8.31
N LYS A 80 -59.17 31.94 -8.48
CA LYS A 80 -59.54 32.84 -7.38
C LYS A 80 -60.20 32.06 -6.23
N PRO A 81 -61.22 31.20 -6.49
CA PRO A 81 -61.77 30.29 -5.49
C PRO A 81 -60.73 29.35 -4.86
N MET A 82 -59.78 28.84 -5.63
CA MET A 82 -58.67 28.02 -5.11
C MET A 82 -57.82 28.78 -4.08
N LEU A 83 -57.37 29.99 -4.40
CA LEU A 83 -56.59 30.85 -3.50
C LEU A 83 -57.41 31.26 -2.26
N GLN A 84 -58.68 31.59 -2.45
CA GLN A 84 -59.59 31.90 -1.35
C GLN A 84 -59.78 30.70 -0.42
N ALA A 85 -59.89 29.49 -0.96
CA ALA A 85 -60.00 28.27 -0.17
C ALA A 85 -58.71 27.91 0.58
N PHE A 86 -57.55 28.21 -0.01
CA PHE A 86 -56.26 28.09 0.67
C PHE A 86 -56.21 28.99 1.92
N LEU A 87 -56.64 30.25 1.79
CA LEU A 87 -56.56 31.25 2.85
C LEU A 87 -57.66 31.12 3.92
N SER A 88 -58.88 30.73 3.55
CA SER A 88 -60.07 30.79 4.42
C SER A 88 -60.97 29.56 4.27
N GLU A 89 -61.19 28.85 5.38
CA GLU A 89 -62.11 27.71 5.43
C GLU A 89 -63.59 28.12 5.31
N ASP A 90 -63.98 29.24 5.92
CA ASP A 90 -65.36 29.73 5.83
C ASP A 90 -65.71 30.11 4.39
N THR A 91 -64.76 30.69 3.66
CA THR A 91 -64.93 30.98 2.24
C THR A 91 -64.99 29.70 1.42
N THR A 92 -64.21 28.67 1.76
CA THR A 92 -64.33 27.34 1.13
C THR A 92 -65.74 26.77 1.27
N ARG A 93 -66.38 26.87 2.44
CA ARG A 93 -67.77 26.38 2.64
C ARG A 93 -68.74 27.07 1.70
N ILE A 94 -68.66 28.40 1.62
CA ILE A 94 -69.50 29.20 0.72
C ILE A 94 -69.27 28.80 -0.74
N ILE A 95 -68.01 28.60 -1.16
CA ILE A 95 -67.69 28.18 -2.52
C ILE A 95 -68.23 26.76 -2.80
N ASP A 96 -68.08 25.83 -1.85
CA ASP A 96 -68.56 24.45 -2.00
C ASP A 96 -70.08 24.40 -2.13
N ASP A 97 -70.81 25.09 -1.24
CA ASP A 97 -72.27 25.19 -1.28
C ASP A 97 -72.76 25.79 -2.60
N ASN A 98 -72.11 26.87 -3.07
CA ASN A 98 -72.42 27.47 -4.37
C ASN A 98 -72.11 26.53 -5.53
N THR A 99 -71.08 25.69 -5.42
CA THR A 99 -70.73 24.71 -6.44
C THR A 99 -71.71 23.55 -6.45
N ARG A 100 -72.20 23.10 -5.30
CA ARG A 100 -73.20 22.03 -5.16
C ARG A 100 -74.61 22.44 -5.56
N THR A 101 -74.89 23.73 -5.59
CA THR A 101 -76.20 24.28 -5.96
C THR A 101 -76.20 24.80 -7.40
N GLY A 102 -77.37 25.15 -7.91
CA GLY A 102 -77.53 25.71 -9.26
C GLY A 102 -78.40 24.87 -10.18
N LYS A 103 -78.63 25.40 -11.40
CA LYS A 103 -79.59 24.86 -12.37
C LYS A 103 -79.35 23.39 -12.73
N PHE A 104 -78.08 22.97 -12.82
CA PHE A 104 -77.70 21.62 -13.25
C PHE A 104 -77.17 20.74 -12.11
N ALA A 105 -77.30 21.16 -10.85
CA ALA A 105 -76.79 20.43 -9.70
C ALA A 105 -77.32 18.99 -9.63
N GLU A 106 -78.64 18.82 -9.71
CA GLU A 106 -79.28 17.49 -9.70
C GLU A 106 -78.83 16.65 -10.90
N LEU A 107 -78.67 17.27 -12.06
CA LEU A 107 -78.21 16.59 -13.27
C LEU A 107 -76.75 16.12 -13.16
N ARG A 108 -75.87 16.93 -12.55
CA ARG A 108 -74.47 16.56 -12.26
C ARG A 108 -74.40 15.33 -11.37
N GLU A 109 -75.20 15.33 -10.30
CA GLU A 109 -75.28 14.20 -9.36
C GLU A 109 -75.80 12.93 -10.06
N GLN A 110 -76.92 13.01 -10.78
CA GLN A 110 -77.49 11.87 -11.52
C GLN A 110 -76.57 11.36 -12.63
N ALA A 111 -75.76 12.25 -13.23
CA ALA A 111 -74.77 11.91 -14.24
C ALA A 111 -73.51 11.26 -13.64
N GLY A 112 -73.30 11.35 -12.33
CA GLY A 112 -72.11 10.83 -11.66
C GLY A 112 -70.87 11.70 -11.85
N LEU A 113 -71.04 13.01 -12.01
CA LEU A 113 -69.92 13.95 -11.96
C LEU A 113 -69.32 13.91 -10.55
N PHE A 114 -68.01 13.69 -10.46
CA PHE A 114 -67.38 13.57 -9.15
C PHE A 114 -67.23 14.94 -8.48
N HIS A 115 -67.67 14.99 -7.22
CA HIS A 115 -67.48 16.12 -6.31
C HIS A 115 -66.81 15.61 -5.04
N ALA A 116 -65.66 16.15 -4.70
CA ALA A 116 -64.90 15.77 -3.52
C ALA A 116 -65.54 16.36 -2.25
N GLU A 117 -65.66 15.53 -1.22
CA GLU A 117 -66.14 15.96 0.10
C GLU A 117 -65.04 16.71 0.87
N LEU A 118 -65.23 18.00 1.11
CA LEU A 118 -64.28 18.87 1.82
C LEU A 118 -64.45 18.83 3.34
N PHE A 119 -65.70 18.65 3.81
CA PHE A 119 -66.10 18.78 5.21
C PHE A 119 -66.81 17.51 5.71
N GLY A 120 -66.95 17.42 7.03
CA GLY A 120 -67.66 16.32 7.69
C GLY A 120 -66.75 15.17 8.19
N VAL A 121 -67.25 14.45 9.19
CA VAL A 121 -66.58 13.30 9.84
C VAL A 121 -67.13 11.94 9.37
N ALA A 122 -68.33 11.92 8.79
CA ALA A 122 -69.00 10.76 8.23
C ALA A 122 -68.46 10.29 6.87
N PRO A 123 -68.03 11.20 5.95
CA PRO A 123 -67.53 10.79 4.65
C PRO A 123 -66.43 9.72 4.76
N GLN A 124 -66.49 8.73 3.87
CA GLN A 124 -65.38 7.78 3.73
C GLN A 124 -64.15 8.50 3.21
N LEU A 125 -62.95 8.01 3.56
CA LEU A 125 -61.70 8.54 2.99
C LEU A 125 -61.77 8.59 1.45
N THR A 126 -62.46 7.63 0.81
CA THR A 126 -62.63 7.54 -0.64
C THR A 126 -63.47 8.64 -1.28
N ALA A 127 -64.23 9.41 -0.49
CA ALA A 127 -65.03 10.55 -0.94
C ALA A 127 -64.20 11.84 -1.07
N ARG A 128 -62.98 11.86 -0.52
CA ARG A 128 -62.02 12.96 -0.68
C ARG A 128 -61.23 12.84 -1.97
N GLU A 129 -60.44 13.87 -2.29
CA GLU A 129 -59.41 13.75 -3.31
C GLU A 129 -58.31 12.79 -2.86
N GLU A 130 -57.82 11.96 -3.79
CA GLU A 130 -56.99 10.79 -3.49
C GLU A 130 -55.66 11.14 -2.80
N ASN A 131 -55.11 12.30 -3.16
CA ASN A 131 -53.90 12.85 -2.56
C ASN A 131 -54.07 13.14 -1.06
N PHE A 132 -55.30 13.41 -0.59
CA PHE A 132 -55.60 13.86 0.78
C PHE A 132 -56.49 12.89 1.56
N MET A 133 -56.44 11.59 1.24
CA MET A 133 -57.21 10.54 1.92
C MET A 133 -56.70 10.20 3.34
N SER A 134 -56.44 11.22 4.18
CA SER A 134 -56.05 11.06 5.58
C SER A 134 -56.78 12.04 6.50
N ARG A 135 -57.35 11.54 7.61
CA ARG A 135 -57.93 12.39 8.68
C ARG A 135 -56.84 12.94 9.60
N PHE A 136 -55.71 12.26 9.73
CA PHE A 136 -54.56 12.79 10.47
C PHE A 136 -53.95 14.00 9.76
N ALA A 137 -53.87 13.95 8.42
CA ALA A 137 -53.38 15.06 7.60
C ALA A 137 -54.18 16.36 7.80
N GLN A 138 -55.50 16.27 7.98
CA GLN A 138 -56.37 17.43 8.25
C GLN A 138 -56.10 18.16 9.56
N LYS A 139 -55.33 17.55 10.48
CA LYS A 139 -54.86 18.20 11.71
C LYS A 139 -53.62 19.06 11.48
N VAL A 140 -52.90 18.86 10.37
CA VAL A 140 -51.72 19.65 10.00
C VAL A 140 -52.22 20.91 9.26
N PRO A 141 -52.02 22.13 9.80
CA PRO A 141 -52.66 23.34 9.28
C PRO A 141 -52.41 23.60 7.78
N MET A 142 -51.17 23.43 7.31
CA MET A 142 -50.82 23.70 5.91
C MET A 142 -51.32 22.60 4.96
N VAL A 143 -51.29 21.34 5.36
CA VAL A 143 -51.86 20.23 4.58
C VAL A 143 -53.37 20.44 4.40
N ARG A 144 -54.08 20.82 5.47
CA ARG A 144 -55.51 21.15 5.42
C ARG A 144 -55.80 22.32 4.47
N ARG A 145 -54.94 23.35 4.42
CA ARG A 145 -55.09 24.48 3.50
C ARG A 145 -54.91 24.06 2.04
N SER A 146 -53.87 23.28 1.75
CA SER A 146 -53.62 22.73 0.41
C SER A 146 -54.75 21.81 -0.05
N GLU A 147 -55.24 20.90 0.81
CA GLU A 147 -56.39 20.04 0.51
C GLU A 147 -57.61 20.86 0.07
N ARG A 148 -57.96 21.90 0.84
CA ARG A 148 -59.12 22.76 0.53
C ARG A 148 -58.94 23.46 -0.81
N ALA A 149 -57.77 24.04 -1.07
CA ALA A 149 -57.47 24.70 -2.32
C ALA A 149 -57.59 23.73 -3.51
N PHE A 150 -56.93 22.58 -3.40
CA PHE A 150 -56.88 21.55 -4.42
C PHE A 150 -58.27 21.00 -4.77
N ALA A 151 -59.04 20.56 -3.75
CA ALA A 151 -60.37 20.01 -3.96
C ALA A 151 -61.36 21.09 -4.44
N THR A 152 -61.25 22.34 -3.97
CA THR A 152 -62.10 23.44 -4.42
C THR A 152 -61.88 23.75 -5.90
N TYR A 153 -60.61 23.82 -6.35
CA TYR A 153 -60.30 24.05 -7.76
C TYR A 153 -60.91 22.96 -8.64
N LEU A 154 -60.69 21.68 -8.31
CA LEU A 154 -61.18 20.57 -9.12
C LEU A 154 -62.70 20.43 -9.09
N ASN A 155 -63.34 20.60 -7.93
CA ASN A 155 -64.80 20.59 -7.83
C ASN A 155 -65.42 21.68 -8.71
N LYS A 156 -64.91 22.91 -8.59
CA LYS A 156 -65.40 24.03 -9.38
C LYS A 156 -65.15 23.84 -10.87
N LEU A 157 -63.95 23.42 -11.26
CA LEU A 157 -63.61 23.14 -12.65
C LEU A 157 -64.54 22.09 -13.27
N ARG A 158 -64.74 20.96 -12.59
CA ARG A 158 -65.63 19.89 -13.07
C ARG A 158 -67.06 20.37 -13.21
N ALA A 159 -67.57 21.09 -12.20
CA ALA A 159 -68.93 21.62 -12.18
C ALA A 159 -69.15 22.64 -13.32
N ASP A 160 -68.28 23.64 -13.43
CA ASP A 160 -68.42 24.71 -14.43
C ASP A 160 -68.32 24.16 -15.86
N VAL A 161 -67.40 23.22 -16.12
CA VAL A 161 -67.26 22.58 -17.44
C VAL A 161 -68.49 21.73 -17.77
N PHE A 162 -69.01 20.98 -16.80
CA PHE A 162 -70.23 20.21 -17.01
C PHE A 162 -71.42 21.15 -17.29
N ASP A 163 -71.59 22.19 -16.47
CA ASP A 163 -72.69 23.14 -16.56
C ASP A 163 -72.63 23.92 -17.88
N SER A 164 -71.44 24.27 -18.38
CA SER A 164 -71.28 24.97 -19.66
C SER A 164 -71.70 24.11 -20.85
N TYR A 165 -71.42 22.80 -20.84
CA TYR A 165 -71.92 21.87 -21.85
C TYR A 165 -73.38 21.51 -21.67
N ALA A 166 -73.86 21.36 -20.43
CA ALA A 166 -75.26 21.09 -20.15
C ALA A 166 -76.16 22.24 -20.61
N GLN A 167 -75.70 23.48 -20.41
CA GLN A 167 -76.38 24.67 -20.93
C GLN A 167 -76.42 24.71 -22.46
N GLN A 168 -75.38 24.19 -23.14
CA GLN A 168 -75.35 24.08 -24.60
C GLN A 168 -76.21 22.93 -25.14
N TRP A 169 -76.42 21.88 -24.36
CA TRP A 169 -77.22 20.71 -24.72
C TRP A 169 -78.70 20.83 -24.35
N GLU A 170 -79.06 21.87 -23.62
CA GLU A 170 -80.44 22.19 -23.31
C GLU A 170 -81.24 22.39 -24.61
N GLY A 171 -82.37 21.67 -24.74
CA GLY A 171 -83.21 21.70 -25.94
C GLY A 171 -82.68 20.91 -27.15
N THR A 172 -81.52 20.24 -27.07
CA THR A 172 -80.96 19.47 -28.20
C THR A 172 -81.30 17.96 -28.18
N GLY A 173 -82.22 17.52 -27.30
CA GLY A 173 -82.64 16.12 -27.19
C GLY A 173 -81.64 15.16 -26.54
N LYS A 174 -80.62 15.67 -25.85
CA LYS A 174 -79.63 14.86 -25.12
C LYS A 174 -80.25 14.16 -23.91
N THR A 175 -79.90 12.89 -23.71
CA THR A 175 -80.46 12.04 -22.65
C THR A 175 -79.53 11.98 -21.43
N LEU A 176 -80.02 11.45 -20.30
CA LEU A 176 -79.17 11.17 -19.13
C LEU A 176 -77.96 10.29 -19.47
N LYS A 177 -78.05 9.41 -20.48
CA LYS A 177 -76.90 8.61 -20.94
C LYS A 177 -75.81 9.48 -21.56
N ASP A 178 -76.16 10.53 -22.30
CA ASP A 178 -75.21 11.50 -22.84
C ASP A 178 -74.53 12.29 -21.71
N TYR A 179 -75.30 12.73 -20.71
CA TYR A 179 -74.77 13.44 -19.54
C TYR A 179 -73.86 12.55 -18.67
N LYS A 180 -74.20 11.26 -18.50
CA LYS A 180 -73.32 10.28 -17.84
C LYS A 180 -71.99 10.12 -18.58
N ALA A 181 -72.04 10.06 -19.91
CA ALA A 181 -70.83 10.00 -20.74
C ALA A 181 -70.00 11.30 -20.62
N LEU A 182 -70.65 12.46 -20.56
CA LEU A 182 -69.99 13.75 -20.32
C LEU A 182 -69.31 13.79 -18.96
N ALA A 183 -70.02 13.42 -17.89
CA ALA A 183 -69.47 13.36 -16.53
C ALA A 183 -68.28 12.39 -16.44
N SER A 184 -68.39 11.20 -17.05
CA SER A 184 -67.29 10.23 -17.14
C SER A 184 -66.06 10.83 -17.81
N ALA A 185 -66.24 11.49 -18.96
CA ALA A 185 -65.15 12.15 -19.68
C ALA A 185 -64.51 13.28 -18.86
N ILE A 186 -65.31 14.13 -18.20
CA ILE A 186 -64.81 15.21 -17.35
C ILE A 186 -64.03 14.66 -16.15
N ASN A 187 -64.53 13.61 -15.50
CA ASN A 187 -63.82 12.94 -14.40
C ASN A 187 -62.46 12.40 -14.88
N ILE A 188 -62.41 11.72 -16.03
CA ILE A 188 -61.16 11.18 -16.60
C ILE A 188 -60.17 12.30 -16.97
N LEU A 189 -60.64 13.34 -17.66
CA LEU A 189 -59.81 14.49 -18.07
C LEU A 189 -59.27 15.26 -16.85
N SER A 190 -60.03 15.33 -15.76
CA SER A 190 -59.61 15.94 -14.49
C SER A 190 -58.90 14.98 -13.53
N GLY A 191 -58.32 13.89 -14.05
CA GLY A 191 -57.44 13.01 -13.30
C GLY A 191 -58.12 11.97 -12.41
N ARG A 192 -59.39 11.62 -12.66
CA ARG A 192 -60.14 10.64 -11.86
C ARG A 192 -60.77 9.54 -12.72
N GLY A 193 -60.02 8.46 -12.89
CA GLY A 193 -60.44 7.30 -13.67
C GLY A 193 -61.28 6.28 -12.88
N PRO A 194 -62.06 5.43 -13.59
CA PRO A 194 -62.78 4.33 -12.96
C PRO A 194 -61.84 3.20 -12.54
N LEU A 195 -62.03 2.65 -11.33
CA LEU A 195 -61.30 1.46 -10.84
C LEU A 195 -62.03 0.14 -11.15
N GLY A 196 -63.20 0.20 -11.79
CA GLY A 196 -64.00 -0.98 -12.14
C GLY A 196 -64.31 -1.86 -10.92
N ALA A 197 -64.07 -3.17 -11.05
CA ALA A 197 -64.29 -4.16 -9.98
C ALA A 197 -63.47 -3.88 -8.71
N LEU A 198 -62.33 -3.20 -8.83
CA LEU A 198 -61.44 -2.88 -7.71
C LEU A 198 -61.89 -1.64 -6.91
N SER A 199 -62.99 -0.99 -7.28
CA SER A 199 -63.50 0.21 -6.58
C SER A 199 -63.77 -0.04 -5.09
N LYS A 200 -64.14 -1.27 -4.70
CA LYS A 200 -64.34 -1.66 -3.29
C LYS A 200 -63.04 -1.73 -2.49
N SER A 201 -61.92 -1.96 -3.16
CA SER A 201 -60.58 -2.05 -2.59
C SER A 201 -59.79 -0.75 -2.72
N ALA A 202 -60.43 0.35 -3.14
CA ALA A 202 -59.78 1.65 -3.34
C ALA A 202 -58.93 2.13 -2.13
N PRO A 203 -59.35 1.97 -0.86
CA PRO A 203 -58.49 2.32 0.28
C PRO A 203 -57.19 1.50 0.36
N ILE A 204 -57.24 0.22 -0.01
CA ILE A 204 -56.08 -0.69 0.00
C ILE A 204 -55.17 -0.38 -1.19
N LEU A 205 -55.75 -0.17 -2.38
CA LEU A 205 -55.00 0.28 -3.54
C LEU A 205 -54.29 1.62 -3.28
N SER A 206 -54.95 2.51 -2.54
CA SER A 206 -54.35 3.76 -2.08
C SER A 206 -53.35 3.54 -0.95
N ALA A 207 -53.24 2.38 -0.31
CA ALA A 207 -52.12 2.10 0.59
C ALA A 207 -50.88 1.64 -0.19
N ILE A 208 -51.08 1.01 -1.35
CA ILE A 208 -50.01 0.45 -2.21
C ILE A 208 -49.51 1.46 -3.24
N PHE A 209 -50.41 2.21 -3.89
CA PHE A 209 -50.10 3.15 -4.98
C PHE A 209 -50.33 4.60 -4.57
N PHE A 210 -49.50 5.53 -5.06
CA PHE A 210 -49.60 6.96 -4.73
C PHE A 210 -50.92 7.60 -5.17
N SER A 211 -51.41 7.29 -6.37
CA SER A 211 -52.64 7.92 -6.88
C SER A 211 -53.38 6.99 -7.86
N PRO A 212 -53.97 5.88 -7.39
CA PRO A 212 -54.52 4.84 -8.26
C PRO A 212 -55.60 5.33 -9.24
N ARG A 213 -56.50 6.24 -8.86
CA ARG A 213 -57.50 6.79 -9.80
C ARG A 213 -56.89 7.74 -10.82
N TYR A 214 -55.84 8.45 -10.44
CA TYR A 214 -55.09 9.31 -11.36
C TYR A 214 -54.33 8.49 -12.39
N GLN A 215 -53.68 7.38 -11.98
CA GLN A 215 -53.06 6.44 -12.93
C GLN A 215 -54.14 5.77 -13.81
N ALA A 216 -55.28 5.37 -13.23
CA ALA A 216 -56.39 4.79 -13.98
C ALA A 216 -56.98 5.77 -15.01
N SER A 217 -56.98 7.08 -14.75
CA SER A 217 -57.50 8.07 -15.70
C SER A 217 -56.67 8.13 -16.98
N ARG A 218 -55.33 8.00 -16.87
CA ARG A 218 -54.42 7.98 -18.02
C ARG A 218 -54.64 6.78 -18.91
N ILE A 219 -54.82 5.61 -18.30
CA ILE A 219 -55.12 4.36 -19.02
C ILE A 219 -56.52 4.40 -19.63
N SER A 220 -57.50 4.95 -18.89
CA SER A 220 -58.90 5.00 -19.33
C SER A 220 -59.16 6.06 -20.39
N LEU A 221 -58.34 7.11 -20.50
CA LEU A 221 -58.52 8.20 -21.45
C LEU A 221 -58.62 7.72 -22.92
N PRO A 222 -57.67 6.95 -23.47
CA PRO A 222 -57.79 6.43 -24.84
C PRO A 222 -58.98 5.47 -24.97
N ILE A 223 -59.24 4.64 -23.96
CA ILE A 223 -60.35 3.66 -23.97
C ILE A 223 -61.70 4.38 -24.05
N GLU A 224 -61.92 5.38 -23.19
CA GLU A 224 -63.16 6.15 -23.15
C GLU A 224 -63.34 6.99 -24.43
N PHE A 225 -62.26 7.53 -24.98
CA PHE A 225 -62.30 8.28 -26.24
C PHE A 225 -62.93 7.46 -27.38
N PHE A 226 -62.55 6.18 -27.51
CA PHE A 226 -63.11 5.29 -28.53
C PHE A 226 -64.50 4.76 -28.15
N ARG A 227 -64.81 4.57 -26.86
CA ARG A 227 -66.09 4.00 -26.40
C ARG A 227 -67.23 5.02 -26.31
N THR A 228 -66.94 6.29 -26.04
CA THR A 228 -67.95 7.31 -25.78
C THR A 228 -68.73 7.71 -27.03
N ASN A 229 -69.83 8.46 -26.86
CA ASN A 229 -70.66 8.92 -27.97
C ASN A 229 -69.99 10.07 -28.76
N SER A 230 -70.46 10.34 -29.98
CA SER A 230 -69.83 11.31 -30.89
C SER A 230 -69.77 12.74 -30.34
N ALA A 231 -70.75 13.16 -29.52
CA ALA A 231 -70.76 14.50 -28.94
C ALA A 231 -69.68 14.64 -27.84
N VAL A 232 -69.60 13.67 -26.94
CA VAL A 232 -68.58 13.63 -25.88
C VAL A 232 -67.18 13.41 -26.45
N ARG A 233 -67.05 12.58 -27.49
CA ARG A 233 -65.76 12.35 -28.18
C ARG A 233 -65.18 13.64 -28.76
N LYS A 234 -66.01 14.51 -29.35
CA LYS A 234 -65.58 15.83 -29.84
C LYS A 234 -65.08 16.73 -28.71
N ILE A 235 -65.75 16.67 -27.54
CA ILE A 235 -65.32 17.41 -26.34
C ILE A 235 -63.95 16.90 -25.88
N MET A 236 -63.78 15.57 -25.73
CA MET A 236 -62.50 14.98 -25.36
C MET A 236 -61.40 15.33 -26.38
N ALA A 237 -61.66 15.20 -27.68
CA ALA A 237 -60.72 15.53 -28.74
C ALA A 237 -60.22 16.98 -28.63
N ARG A 238 -61.14 17.93 -28.41
CA ARG A 238 -60.80 19.34 -28.24
C ARG A 238 -59.89 19.58 -27.04
N ASN A 239 -60.15 18.93 -25.92
CA ASN A 239 -59.36 19.11 -24.70
C ASN A 239 -57.97 18.46 -24.82
N ILE A 240 -57.90 17.25 -25.38
CA ILE A 240 -56.63 16.56 -25.65
C ILE A 240 -55.79 17.37 -26.64
N LEU A 241 -56.38 17.83 -27.75
CA LEU A 241 -55.68 18.64 -28.74
C LEU A 241 -55.17 19.95 -28.13
N ALA A 242 -56.00 20.65 -27.36
CA ALA A 242 -55.58 21.89 -26.70
C ALA A 242 -54.42 21.66 -25.72
N PHE A 243 -54.48 20.59 -24.92
CA PHE A 243 -53.41 20.20 -24.00
C PHE A 243 -52.09 19.93 -24.73
N VAL A 244 -52.12 19.10 -25.78
CA VAL A 244 -50.92 18.77 -26.56
C VAL A 244 -50.37 20.00 -27.26
N SER A 245 -51.21 20.79 -27.94
CA SER A 245 -50.78 21.99 -28.66
C SER A 245 -50.22 23.07 -27.73
N ALA A 246 -50.81 23.27 -26.55
CA ALA A 246 -50.30 24.22 -25.56
C ALA A 246 -48.91 23.80 -25.07
N ASN A 247 -48.73 22.54 -24.69
CA ASN A 247 -47.44 22.05 -24.21
C ASN A 247 -46.36 22.05 -25.30
N LEU A 248 -46.68 21.66 -26.54
CA LEU A 248 -45.75 21.78 -27.67
C LEU A 248 -45.37 23.24 -27.94
N THR A 249 -46.31 24.19 -27.76
CA THR A 249 -46.02 25.62 -27.89
C THR A 249 -45.07 26.09 -26.79
N ILE A 250 -45.29 25.68 -25.54
CA ILE A 250 -44.41 25.99 -24.41
C ILE A 250 -43.00 25.46 -24.67
N LEU A 251 -42.87 24.19 -25.03
CA LEU A 251 -41.59 23.57 -25.37
C LEU A 251 -40.92 24.27 -26.56
N SER A 252 -41.67 24.60 -27.62
CA SER A 252 -41.13 25.33 -28.77
C SER A 252 -40.60 26.71 -28.37
N LEU A 253 -41.28 27.42 -27.47
CA LEU A 253 -40.81 28.72 -26.95
C LEU A 253 -39.55 28.56 -26.07
N MET A 254 -39.46 27.48 -25.29
CA MET A 254 -38.26 27.17 -24.51
C MET A 254 -37.06 26.85 -25.41
N ALA A 255 -37.25 26.04 -26.46
CA ALA A 255 -36.22 25.78 -27.45
C ALA A 255 -35.74 27.06 -28.15
N LEU A 256 -36.66 27.97 -28.51
CA LEU A 256 -36.31 29.29 -29.05
C LEU A 256 -35.54 30.18 -28.05
N ALA A 257 -35.69 29.92 -26.75
CA ALA A 257 -34.95 30.59 -25.68
C ALA A 257 -33.61 29.88 -25.36
N GLY A 258 -33.20 28.88 -26.14
CA GLY A 258 -31.95 28.14 -25.95
C GLY A 258 -32.01 27.02 -24.92
N VAL A 259 -33.21 26.57 -24.53
CA VAL A 259 -33.40 25.43 -23.62
C VAL A 259 -33.41 24.12 -24.42
N ASP A 260 -32.62 23.14 -23.99
CA ASP A 260 -32.55 21.84 -24.66
C ASP A 260 -33.82 21.02 -24.43
N ILE A 261 -34.25 20.31 -25.48
CA ILE A 261 -35.46 19.48 -25.47
C ILE A 261 -35.15 18.17 -26.16
N GLU A 262 -35.39 17.08 -25.43
CA GLU A 262 -35.26 15.72 -25.94
C GLU A 262 -36.52 15.29 -26.69
N ASP A 263 -36.36 14.77 -27.90
CA ASP A 263 -37.46 14.36 -28.78
C ASP A 263 -37.57 12.83 -28.93
N ASP A 264 -36.60 12.04 -28.44
CA ASP A 264 -36.67 10.59 -28.44
C ASP A 264 -37.55 10.07 -27.30
N PRO A 265 -38.69 9.39 -27.58
CA PRO A 265 -39.57 8.85 -26.55
C PRO A 265 -38.96 7.70 -25.74
N ARG A 266 -37.75 7.23 -26.03
CA ARG A 266 -37.04 6.22 -25.24
C ARG A 266 -36.18 6.83 -24.14
N SER A 267 -35.98 8.15 -24.13
CA SER A 267 -35.26 8.89 -23.10
C SER A 267 -36.14 9.22 -21.89
N ALA A 268 -35.54 9.29 -20.71
CA ALA A 268 -36.24 9.84 -19.54
C ALA A 268 -36.55 11.33 -19.68
N ASP A 269 -35.79 12.06 -20.51
CA ASP A 269 -35.95 13.50 -20.71
C ASP A 269 -36.94 13.86 -21.81
N PHE A 270 -37.52 12.85 -22.51
CA PHE A 270 -38.44 13.04 -23.62
C PHE A 270 -39.53 14.09 -23.33
N GLY A 271 -39.62 15.11 -24.18
CA GLY A 271 -40.63 16.15 -24.12
C GLY A 271 -40.51 17.06 -22.90
N LYS A 272 -39.38 17.10 -22.20
CA LYS A 272 -39.12 18.02 -21.09
C LYS A 272 -38.19 19.14 -21.53
N GLY A 273 -38.32 20.30 -20.89
CA GLY A 273 -37.33 21.38 -21.03
C GLY A 273 -36.18 21.19 -20.06
N LYS A 274 -34.92 21.21 -20.55
CA LYS A 274 -33.70 20.97 -19.78
C LYS A 274 -32.97 22.29 -19.54
N ILE A 275 -33.02 22.80 -18.31
CA ILE A 275 -32.34 24.05 -17.91
C ILE A 275 -31.25 23.69 -16.90
N GLY A 276 -30.00 23.63 -17.36
CA GLY A 276 -28.92 23.04 -16.58
C GLY A 276 -29.32 21.63 -16.15
N ASN A 277 -29.31 21.40 -14.84
CA ASN A 277 -29.69 20.11 -14.27
C ASN A 277 -31.17 19.92 -13.94
N ASN A 278 -31.99 20.93 -14.21
CA ASN A 278 -33.41 20.90 -13.94
C ASN A 278 -34.18 20.44 -15.19
N ARG A 279 -35.09 19.49 -15.02
CA ARG A 279 -36.00 19.00 -16.07
C ARG A 279 -37.43 19.41 -15.74
N LEU A 280 -38.08 20.13 -16.66
CA LEU A 280 -39.46 20.61 -16.50
C LEU A 280 -40.43 19.77 -17.34
N ASP A 281 -41.37 19.09 -16.66
CA ASP A 281 -42.42 18.25 -17.23
C ASP A 281 -43.80 18.96 -17.20
N PHE A 282 -44.26 19.42 -18.37
CA PHE A 282 -45.57 20.04 -18.56
C PHE A 282 -46.70 19.04 -18.86
N TRP A 283 -46.38 17.75 -18.98
CA TRP A 283 -47.30 16.72 -19.48
C TRP A 283 -48.16 16.09 -18.40
N ALA A 284 -48.16 16.61 -17.17
CA ALA A 284 -49.01 16.11 -16.09
C ALA A 284 -48.90 14.57 -15.90
N GLY A 285 -47.69 14.02 -16.08
CA GLY A 285 -47.42 12.59 -15.97
C GLY A 285 -47.86 11.70 -17.14
N PHE A 286 -48.39 12.26 -18.25
CA PHE A 286 -48.65 11.49 -19.48
C PHE A 286 -47.34 11.07 -20.18
N GLN A 287 -46.28 11.87 -20.07
CA GLN A 287 -44.97 11.62 -20.66
C GLN A 287 -44.41 10.25 -20.24
N GLN A 288 -44.52 9.90 -18.95
CA GLN A 288 -44.01 8.64 -18.40
C GLN A 288 -44.66 7.41 -19.04
N TYR A 289 -45.93 7.51 -19.45
CA TYR A 289 -46.64 6.43 -20.14
C TYR A 289 -46.19 6.32 -21.60
N SER A 290 -46.06 7.46 -22.30
CA SER A 290 -45.53 7.48 -23.67
C SER A 290 -44.14 6.86 -23.72
N ARG A 291 -43.27 7.22 -22.77
CA ARG A 291 -41.92 6.67 -22.64
C ARG A 291 -41.93 5.17 -22.37
N ALA A 292 -42.67 4.72 -21.35
CA ALA A 292 -42.75 3.30 -21.01
C ALA A 292 -43.27 2.46 -22.18
N ILE A 293 -44.28 2.94 -22.91
CA ILE A 293 -44.81 2.27 -24.11
C ILE A 293 -43.72 2.20 -25.20
N ALA A 294 -43.01 3.29 -25.47
CA ALA A 294 -41.94 3.30 -26.46
C ALA A 294 -40.81 2.32 -26.11
N GLN A 295 -40.36 2.33 -24.84
CA GLN A 295 -39.31 1.43 -24.36
C GLN A 295 -39.76 -0.05 -24.40
N ILE A 296 -41.00 -0.37 -23.99
CA ILE A 296 -41.53 -1.75 -24.04
C ILE A 296 -41.65 -2.25 -25.49
N ILE A 297 -42.14 -1.40 -26.41
CA ILE A 297 -42.29 -1.76 -27.83
C ILE A 297 -40.92 -2.01 -28.45
N THR A 298 -39.96 -1.12 -28.19
CA THR A 298 -38.64 -1.15 -28.85
C THR A 298 -37.65 -2.09 -28.17
N GLY A 299 -37.82 -2.41 -26.88
CA GLY A 299 -36.79 -3.09 -26.09
C GLY A 299 -35.56 -2.22 -25.84
N MET A 300 -35.66 -0.91 -26.06
CA MET A 300 -34.53 0.02 -26.04
C MET A 300 -34.79 1.18 -25.11
N ARG A 301 -33.78 1.58 -24.34
CA ARG A 301 -33.75 2.79 -23.52
C ARG A 301 -32.64 3.71 -24.02
N GLN A 302 -32.89 5.02 -24.04
CA GLN A 302 -31.82 5.99 -24.24
C GLN A 302 -31.29 6.43 -22.88
N SER A 303 -29.97 6.37 -22.70
CA SER A 303 -29.29 6.90 -21.53
C SER A 303 -29.39 8.42 -21.52
N THR A 304 -29.78 9.00 -20.39
CA THR A 304 -29.82 10.45 -20.20
C THR A 304 -28.43 11.06 -19.96
N ILE A 305 -27.43 10.20 -19.74
CA ILE A 305 -26.04 10.57 -19.44
C ILE A 305 -25.18 10.52 -20.69
N THR A 306 -25.35 9.52 -21.56
CA THR A 306 -24.50 9.34 -22.75
C THR A 306 -25.24 9.63 -24.05
N GLY A 307 -26.58 9.71 -24.00
CA GLY A 307 -27.41 9.77 -25.20
C GLY A 307 -27.45 8.48 -26.01
N THR A 308 -26.73 7.42 -25.59
CA THR A 308 -26.66 6.13 -26.29
C THR A 308 -27.90 5.29 -26.04
N LEU A 309 -28.23 4.43 -27.02
CA LEU A 309 -29.34 3.48 -26.93
C LEU A 309 -28.82 2.14 -26.43
N THR A 310 -29.41 1.65 -25.35
CA THR A 310 -29.09 0.36 -24.74
C THR A 310 -30.30 -0.56 -24.78
N GLU A 311 -30.06 -1.84 -25.04
CA GLU A 311 -31.08 -2.87 -24.92
C GLU A 311 -31.46 -3.08 -23.44
N VAL A 312 -32.74 -3.34 -23.19
CA VAL A 312 -33.28 -3.50 -21.83
C VAL A 312 -34.41 -4.53 -21.83
N GLU A 313 -34.43 -5.35 -20.77
CA GLU A 313 -35.43 -6.37 -20.60
C GLU A 313 -36.82 -5.78 -20.35
N ARG A 314 -37.83 -6.32 -21.06
CA ARG A 314 -39.18 -5.75 -21.06
C ARG A 314 -39.89 -5.90 -19.73
N ASP A 315 -39.65 -6.99 -19.02
CA ASP A 315 -40.21 -7.23 -17.69
C ASP A 315 -39.63 -6.26 -16.66
N GLU A 316 -38.33 -5.97 -16.73
CA GLU A 316 -37.68 -4.97 -15.88
C GLU A 316 -38.29 -3.58 -16.08
N LEU A 317 -38.50 -3.17 -17.34
CA LEU A 317 -39.18 -1.91 -17.67
C LEU A 317 -40.59 -1.82 -17.05
N ILE A 318 -41.35 -2.93 -17.09
CA ILE A 318 -42.69 -2.99 -16.50
C ILE A 318 -42.63 -2.92 -14.97
N ILE A 319 -41.72 -3.69 -14.35
CA ILE A 319 -41.53 -3.71 -12.89
C ILE A 319 -41.16 -2.32 -12.39
N ASN A 320 -40.16 -1.67 -13.03
CA ASN A 320 -39.70 -0.34 -12.64
C ASN A 320 -40.78 0.72 -12.87
N PHE A 321 -41.55 0.61 -13.96
CA PHE A 321 -42.69 1.49 -14.19
C PHE A 321 -43.75 1.37 -13.08
N VAL A 322 -44.08 0.16 -12.64
CA VAL A 322 -45.05 -0.08 -11.54
C VAL A 322 -44.50 0.39 -10.20
N ARG A 323 -43.22 0.12 -9.92
CA ARG A 323 -42.52 0.53 -8.69
C ARG A 323 -42.58 2.06 -8.51
N GLY A 324 -42.34 2.81 -9.59
CA GLY A 324 -42.46 4.28 -9.59
C GLY A 324 -43.87 4.82 -9.32
N LYS A 325 -44.89 3.96 -9.18
CA LYS A 325 -46.27 4.35 -8.82
C LYS A 325 -46.63 3.99 -7.38
N PHE A 326 -45.74 3.36 -6.62
CA PHE A 326 -46.00 2.97 -5.24
C PHE A 326 -46.21 4.17 -4.32
N SER A 327 -46.93 3.94 -3.22
CA SER A 327 -47.06 4.91 -2.14
C SER A 327 -45.72 5.06 -1.41
N PRO A 328 -45.47 6.14 -0.66
CA PRO A 328 -44.19 6.35 0.02
C PRO A 328 -43.82 5.20 0.98
N VAL A 329 -44.82 4.69 1.70
CA VAL A 329 -44.65 3.59 2.66
C VAL A 329 -44.38 2.26 1.94
N PHE A 330 -45.10 1.98 0.86
CA PHE A 330 -44.90 0.74 0.11
C PHE A 330 -43.63 0.78 -0.74
N GLY A 331 -43.25 1.96 -1.23
CA GLY A 331 -41.96 2.22 -1.88
C GLY A 331 -40.82 1.84 -0.94
N LEU A 332 -40.81 2.35 0.30
CA LEU A 332 -39.80 1.97 1.29
C LEU A 332 -39.74 0.45 1.54
N VAL A 333 -40.88 -0.23 1.65
CA VAL A 333 -40.91 -1.70 1.78
C VAL A 333 -40.29 -2.38 0.55
N SER A 334 -40.59 -1.89 -0.65
CA SER A 334 -39.99 -2.37 -1.89
C SER A 334 -38.48 -2.10 -1.96
N ASP A 335 -38.04 -0.94 -1.48
CA ASP A 335 -36.64 -0.51 -1.47
C ASP A 335 -35.82 -1.40 -0.51
N ILE A 336 -36.34 -1.67 0.70
CA ILE A 336 -35.74 -2.59 1.68
C ILE A 336 -35.62 -4.01 1.12
N ILE A 337 -36.66 -4.51 0.42
CA ILE A 337 -36.64 -5.87 -0.14
C ILE A 337 -35.62 -6.00 -1.29
N LYS A 338 -35.46 -4.94 -2.09
CA LYS A 338 -34.50 -4.91 -3.21
C LYS A 338 -33.09 -4.50 -2.79
N ASN A 339 -32.90 -4.03 -1.55
CA ASN A 339 -31.65 -3.47 -1.03
C ASN A 339 -31.11 -2.27 -1.84
N GLU A 340 -32.00 -1.54 -2.49
CA GLU A 340 -31.68 -0.44 -3.42
C GLU A 340 -32.85 0.56 -3.44
N THR A 341 -32.59 1.86 -3.48
CA THR A 341 -33.61 2.91 -3.64
C THR A 341 -34.26 2.83 -5.03
N PHE A 342 -35.28 3.65 -5.29
CA PHE A 342 -35.81 3.78 -6.65
C PHE A 342 -34.83 4.48 -7.60
N GLU A 343 -33.92 5.29 -7.05
CA GLU A 343 -32.94 6.07 -7.79
C GLU A 343 -31.65 5.28 -8.08
N GLY A 344 -31.49 4.12 -7.44
CA GLY A 344 -30.41 3.17 -7.69
C GLY A 344 -29.38 3.08 -6.56
N ASP A 345 -29.57 3.82 -5.48
CA ASP A 345 -28.61 3.84 -4.37
C ASP A 345 -28.76 2.60 -3.50
N GLU A 346 -27.65 1.98 -3.12
CA GLU A 346 -27.68 0.87 -2.16
C GLU A 346 -28.30 1.32 -0.83
N PHE A 347 -29.17 0.47 -0.29
CA PHE A 347 -29.82 0.77 0.98
C PHE A 347 -28.82 0.62 2.14
N LYS A 348 -28.29 1.75 2.65
CA LYS A 348 -27.34 1.77 3.78
C LYS A 348 -28.06 2.06 5.10
N ALA A 349 -27.81 1.26 6.13
CA ALA A 349 -28.40 1.48 7.47
C ALA A 349 -27.68 2.58 8.27
N GLU A 350 -27.20 3.61 7.59
CA GLU A 350 -26.44 4.72 8.16
C GLU A 350 -27.38 5.86 8.63
N PRO A 351 -27.04 6.59 9.71
CA PRO A 351 -27.91 7.64 10.24
C PRO A 351 -28.28 8.74 9.24
N GLU A 352 -27.36 9.16 8.36
CA GLU A 352 -27.62 10.20 7.35
C GLU A 352 -28.56 9.70 6.26
N PHE A 353 -28.34 8.49 5.74
CA PHE A 353 -29.26 7.86 4.79
C PHE A 353 -30.68 7.73 5.38
N VAL A 354 -30.81 7.36 6.66
CA VAL A 354 -32.13 7.29 7.32
C VAL A 354 -32.80 8.67 7.44
N LYS A 355 -32.04 9.75 7.68
CA LYS A 355 -32.59 11.13 7.70
C LYS A 355 -33.07 11.56 6.32
N GLU A 356 -32.28 11.29 5.28
CA GLU A 356 -32.63 11.62 3.89
C GLU A 356 -33.89 10.89 3.43
N GLN A 357 -33.96 9.57 3.68
CA GLN A 357 -35.14 8.77 3.36
C GLN A 357 -36.39 9.24 4.13
N PHE A 358 -36.23 9.81 5.32
CA PHE A 358 -37.29 10.46 6.09
C PHE A 358 -37.70 11.81 5.48
N PHE A 359 -36.73 12.64 5.06
CA PHE A 359 -36.96 13.91 4.37
C PHE A 359 -37.77 13.70 3.08
N ASN A 360 -37.32 12.81 2.19
CA ASN A 360 -37.92 12.56 0.88
C ASN A 360 -39.37 12.03 0.97
N ARG A 361 -39.77 11.46 2.11
CA ARG A 361 -41.12 10.86 2.31
C ARG A 361 -42.06 11.70 3.17
N LEU A 362 -41.56 12.73 3.87
CA LEU A 362 -42.36 13.52 4.82
C LEU A 362 -42.26 15.03 4.63
N VAL A 363 -41.35 15.52 3.78
CA VAL A 363 -41.35 16.91 3.32
C VAL A 363 -42.19 17.03 2.06
N PRO A 364 -43.00 18.08 1.85
CA PRO A 364 -43.76 18.23 0.60
C PRO A 364 -42.88 18.25 -0.65
N ILE A 365 -43.30 17.59 -1.74
CA ILE A 365 -42.50 17.43 -2.98
C ILE A 365 -42.08 18.78 -3.54
N PHE A 366 -42.99 19.76 -3.58
CA PHE A 366 -42.65 21.11 -4.04
C PHE A 366 -41.53 21.78 -3.24
N ILE A 367 -41.42 21.49 -1.94
CA ILE A 367 -40.32 22.01 -1.11
C ILE A 367 -39.04 21.25 -1.40
N GLN A 368 -39.10 19.94 -1.64
CA GLN A 368 -37.96 19.14 -2.09
C GLN A 368 -37.42 19.70 -3.42
N ASP A 369 -38.30 19.87 -4.42
CA ASP A 369 -37.95 20.42 -5.73
C ASP A 369 -37.28 21.81 -5.63
N ILE A 370 -37.75 22.69 -4.72
CA ILE A 370 -37.12 24.00 -4.48
C ILE A 370 -35.74 23.83 -3.85
N VAL A 371 -35.62 23.01 -2.80
CA VAL A 371 -34.36 22.81 -2.07
C VAL A 371 -33.31 22.25 -3.02
N GLU A 372 -33.63 21.18 -3.74
CA GLU A 372 -32.75 20.55 -4.72
C GLU A 372 -32.36 21.53 -5.85
N ALA A 373 -33.32 22.26 -6.42
CA ALA A 373 -33.02 23.23 -7.47
C ALA A 373 -32.16 24.41 -6.97
N VAL A 374 -32.36 24.85 -5.71
CA VAL A 374 -31.56 25.93 -5.10
C VAL A 374 -30.16 25.48 -4.74
N GLU A 375 -30.01 24.25 -4.24
CA GLU A 375 -28.70 23.63 -4.04
C GLU A 375 -27.94 23.54 -5.36
N GLU A 376 -28.65 23.22 -6.46
CA GLU A 376 -28.07 23.07 -7.78
C GLU A 376 -27.77 24.41 -8.51
N SER A 377 -28.62 25.43 -8.38
CA SER A 377 -28.54 26.64 -9.23
C SER A 377 -28.81 27.94 -8.47
N GLY A 378 -28.74 27.92 -7.14
CA GLY A 378 -28.98 29.08 -6.29
C GLY A 378 -30.34 29.75 -6.54
N ILE A 379 -30.34 31.08 -6.61
CA ILE A 379 -31.57 31.87 -6.85
C ILE A 379 -32.20 31.55 -8.23
N ALA A 380 -31.39 31.21 -9.24
CA ALA A 380 -31.92 30.82 -10.54
C ALA A 380 -32.72 29.51 -10.45
N GLY A 381 -32.25 28.55 -9.64
CA GLY A 381 -32.98 27.33 -9.31
C GLY A 381 -34.32 27.58 -8.62
N ALA A 382 -34.37 28.51 -7.67
CA ALA A 382 -35.63 28.94 -7.06
C ALA A 382 -36.63 29.50 -8.08
N LEU A 383 -36.16 30.24 -9.10
CA LEU A 383 -37.02 30.76 -10.17
C LEU A 383 -37.50 29.67 -11.12
N ILE A 384 -36.61 28.73 -11.47
CA ILE A 384 -36.92 27.57 -12.34
C ILE A 384 -37.97 26.66 -11.70
N SER A 385 -37.99 26.55 -10.37
CA SER A 385 -38.93 25.70 -9.63
C SER A 385 -40.31 26.33 -9.38
N LEU A 386 -40.51 27.63 -9.64
CA LEU A 386 -41.80 28.31 -9.45
C LEU A 386 -42.98 27.68 -10.21
N PRO A 387 -42.85 27.19 -11.47
CA PRO A 387 -43.93 26.48 -12.15
C PRO A 387 -44.40 25.22 -11.40
N GLY A 388 -43.55 24.62 -10.57
CA GLY A 388 -43.87 23.50 -9.70
C GLY A 388 -45.01 23.77 -8.73
N LEU A 389 -45.12 25.03 -8.27
CA LEU A 389 -46.22 25.48 -7.41
C LEU A 389 -47.59 25.19 -8.04
N PHE A 390 -47.69 25.26 -9.37
CA PHE A 390 -48.95 25.06 -10.11
C PHE A 390 -49.09 23.66 -10.70
N GLY A 391 -48.13 22.77 -10.47
CA GLY A 391 -48.20 21.35 -10.82
C GLY A 391 -47.36 20.91 -12.02
N VAL A 392 -46.47 21.77 -12.53
CA VAL A 392 -45.40 21.36 -13.46
C VAL A 392 -44.46 20.42 -12.71
N GLY A 393 -44.08 19.28 -13.31
CA GLY A 393 -43.11 18.39 -12.68
C GLY A 393 -41.71 18.97 -12.79
N ILE A 394 -40.96 19.01 -11.69
CA ILE A 394 -39.54 19.38 -11.67
C ILE A 394 -38.77 18.13 -11.28
N GLN A 395 -37.62 17.92 -11.91
CA GLN A 395 -36.67 16.88 -11.53
C GLN A 395 -35.27 17.48 -11.63
N THR A 396 -34.50 17.39 -10.56
CA THR A 396 -33.14 17.90 -10.49
C THR A 396 -32.20 16.71 -10.44
N TYR A 397 -31.19 16.67 -11.31
CA TYR A 397 -30.13 15.65 -11.29
C TYR A 397 -28.84 16.35 -10.88
N GLY A 398 -28.22 16.02 -9.75
CA GLY A 398 -27.11 16.82 -9.23
C GLY A 398 -25.94 16.99 -10.23
N ALA A 399 -25.54 18.24 -10.53
CA ALA A 399 -24.22 18.58 -11.07
C ALA A 399 -23.12 18.27 -10.05
N SER A 400 -23.48 18.34 -8.76
CA SER A 400 -22.56 18.44 -7.63
C SER A 400 -21.70 17.21 -7.36
N TYR A 401 -21.89 16.10 -8.08
CA TYR A 401 -21.14 14.89 -7.77
C TYR A 401 -19.65 15.04 -8.05
N TRP A 402 -19.27 15.61 -9.20
CA TRP A 402 -17.86 15.78 -9.51
C TRP A 402 -17.25 16.90 -8.67
N ASP A 403 -17.97 18.02 -8.53
CA ASP A 403 -17.54 19.18 -7.75
C ASP A 403 -17.26 18.80 -6.29
N GLU A 404 -18.02 17.87 -5.70
CA GLU A 404 -17.74 17.36 -4.34
C GLU A 404 -16.33 16.77 -4.21
N PHE A 405 -15.84 16.04 -5.22
CA PHE A 405 -14.49 15.44 -5.18
C PHE A 405 -13.43 16.41 -5.72
N ILE A 406 -13.77 17.23 -6.71
CA ILE A 406 -12.87 18.24 -7.27
C ILE A 406 -12.53 19.28 -6.22
N ASP A 407 -13.53 19.78 -5.49
CA ASP A 407 -13.34 20.78 -4.43
C ASP A 407 -12.53 20.24 -3.24
N LYS A 408 -12.50 18.91 -3.06
CA LYS A 408 -11.68 18.24 -2.03
C LYS A 408 -10.23 18.02 -2.45
N LEU A 409 -9.89 18.06 -3.74
CA LEU A 409 -8.52 17.80 -4.20
C LEU A 409 -7.51 18.73 -3.52
N GLY A 410 -6.54 18.14 -2.83
CA GLY A 410 -5.50 18.87 -2.11
C GLY A 410 -5.94 19.44 -0.75
N LEU A 411 -7.15 19.14 -0.29
CA LEU A 411 -7.64 19.49 1.04
C LEU A 411 -7.51 18.30 2.02
N PRO A 412 -7.31 18.57 3.32
CA PRO A 412 -7.33 17.54 4.35
C PRO A 412 -8.70 16.86 4.44
N GLU A 413 -8.71 15.53 4.45
CA GLU A 413 -9.89 14.72 4.63
C GLU A 413 -10.26 14.68 6.11
N SER A 414 -11.53 15.01 6.44
CA SER A 414 -11.98 14.96 7.83
C SER A 414 -12.13 13.50 8.26
N THR A 415 -11.08 12.93 8.86
CA THR A 415 -11.20 11.62 9.48
C THR A 415 -12.02 11.76 10.76
N ASP A 416 -13.27 11.32 10.72
CA ASP A 416 -14.15 11.17 11.89
C ASP A 416 -13.57 10.04 12.78
N THR A 417 -12.50 10.34 13.50
CA THR A 417 -11.90 9.44 14.48
C THR A 417 -11.86 10.07 15.87
N LEU A 418 -12.06 9.21 16.86
CA LEU A 418 -12.16 9.52 18.29
C LEU A 418 -11.05 10.49 18.75
N PRO A 419 -11.28 11.33 19.79
CA PRO A 419 -10.43 12.46 20.19
C PRO A 419 -9.01 12.14 20.72
N TYR A 420 -8.46 10.95 20.45
CA TYR A 420 -7.14 10.50 20.92
C TYR A 420 -6.24 9.85 19.84
N SER A 421 -6.61 9.83 18.56
CA SER A 421 -5.62 9.56 17.49
C SER A 421 -4.84 10.85 17.20
N ALA A 422 -3.51 10.75 17.15
CA ALA A 422 -2.68 11.83 16.61
C ALA A 422 -2.99 11.94 15.12
N ASN A 423 -3.77 12.96 14.74
CA ASN A 423 -4.19 13.20 13.36
C ASN A 423 -2.98 13.56 12.51
N VAL A 424 -2.62 12.69 11.57
CA VAL A 424 -2.16 13.17 10.25
C VAL A 424 -3.46 13.43 9.50
N GLU A 425 -3.71 14.68 9.15
CA GLU A 425 -4.81 15.00 8.24
C GLU A 425 -4.41 14.46 6.87
N ASP A 426 -4.92 13.28 6.50
CA ASP A 426 -4.66 12.69 5.19
C ASP A 426 -5.25 13.62 4.12
N ILE A 427 -4.44 14.05 3.15
CA ILE A 427 -4.88 14.95 2.07
C ILE A 427 -5.62 14.12 1.01
N PHE A 428 -6.76 14.61 0.52
CA PHE A 428 -7.48 13.96 -0.59
C PHE A 428 -6.72 14.19 -1.91
N THR A 429 -6.11 13.13 -2.43
CA THR A 429 -5.18 13.18 -3.57
C THR A 429 -5.84 12.83 -4.91
N THR A 430 -5.12 12.99 -6.02
CA THR A 430 -5.53 12.50 -7.34
C THR A 430 -5.78 10.99 -7.35
N LYS A 431 -5.05 10.22 -6.53
CA LYS A 431 -5.28 8.77 -6.37
C LYS A 431 -6.65 8.48 -5.74
N ASP A 432 -7.04 9.29 -4.76
CA ASP A 432 -8.34 9.16 -4.07
C ASP A 432 -9.48 9.61 -4.99
N PHE A 433 -9.29 10.70 -5.72
CA PHE A 433 -10.20 11.12 -6.78
C PHE A 433 -10.39 10.03 -7.83
N TYR A 434 -9.30 9.46 -8.35
CA TYR A 434 -9.34 8.38 -9.33
C TYR A 434 -10.18 7.20 -8.84
N ALA A 435 -10.09 6.84 -7.55
CA ALA A 435 -10.87 5.76 -6.95
C ALA A 435 -12.35 6.17 -6.73
N ALA A 436 -12.60 7.37 -6.21
CA ALA A 436 -13.93 7.86 -5.85
C ALA A 436 -14.87 7.95 -7.05
N ILE A 437 -14.37 8.28 -8.23
CA ILE A 437 -15.19 8.45 -9.44
C ILE A 437 -15.59 7.12 -10.11
N GLN A 438 -14.87 6.02 -9.85
CA GLN A 438 -15.03 4.75 -10.59
C GLN A 438 -16.46 4.20 -10.63
N PRO A 439 -17.24 4.21 -9.52
CA PRO A 439 -18.59 3.67 -9.53
C PRO A 439 -19.53 4.36 -10.53
N ARG A 440 -19.30 5.65 -10.84
CA ARG A 440 -20.15 6.42 -11.77
C ARG A 440 -19.70 6.38 -13.22
N VAL A 441 -18.45 6.01 -13.48
CA VAL A 441 -17.90 5.89 -14.85
C VAL A 441 -17.79 4.44 -15.31
N GLN A 442 -18.29 3.49 -14.52
CA GLN A 442 -18.28 2.08 -14.87
C GLN A 442 -19.11 1.83 -16.15
N GLY A 443 -18.50 1.18 -17.14
CA GLY A 443 -19.14 0.86 -18.42
C GLY A 443 -19.21 2.02 -19.42
N LEU A 444 -18.64 3.19 -19.10
CA LEU A 444 -18.56 4.33 -20.00
C LEU A 444 -17.23 4.33 -20.77
N THR A 445 -17.28 4.69 -22.05
CA THR A 445 -16.08 4.89 -22.89
C THR A 445 -15.58 6.33 -22.79
N VAL A 446 -14.33 6.60 -23.19
CA VAL A 446 -13.76 7.96 -23.18
C VAL A 446 -14.58 8.90 -24.07
N GLU A 447 -15.14 8.39 -25.17
CA GLU A 447 -15.99 9.11 -26.09
C GLU A 447 -17.35 9.49 -25.51
N ASP A 448 -17.84 8.74 -24.51
CA ASP A 448 -19.11 9.04 -23.82
C ASP A 448 -18.97 10.24 -22.84
N LEU A 449 -17.76 10.53 -22.39
CA LEU A 449 -17.45 11.53 -21.35
C LEU A 449 -17.33 12.93 -21.95
N THR A 450 -18.46 13.47 -22.41
CA THR A 450 -18.48 14.81 -23.04
C THR A 450 -18.95 15.91 -22.07
N PRO A 451 -18.45 17.16 -22.22
CA PRO A 451 -18.90 18.30 -21.41
C PRO A 451 -20.42 18.56 -21.51
N ASN A 452 -21.04 18.23 -22.64
CA ASN A 452 -22.49 18.39 -22.86
C ASN A 452 -23.33 17.54 -21.90
N PHE A 453 -22.75 16.48 -21.34
CA PHE A 453 -23.39 15.61 -20.36
C PHE A 453 -22.89 15.84 -18.93
N GLY A 454 -22.14 16.92 -18.70
CA GLY A 454 -21.69 17.33 -17.37
C GLY A 454 -20.47 16.58 -16.84
N PHE A 455 -19.63 15.99 -17.71
CA PHE A 455 -18.35 15.39 -17.33
C PHE A 455 -17.20 16.41 -17.47
N PRO A 456 -16.47 16.73 -16.38
CA PRO A 456 -15.25 17.52 -16.44
C PRO A 456 -14.12 16.81 -17.18
N GLU A 457 -13.19 17.57 -17.79
CA GLU A 457 -12.01 17.01 -18.47
C GLU A 457 -11.14 16.16 -17.53
N LEU A 458 -11.13 16.52 -16.24
CA LEU A 458 -10.46 15.77 -15.17
C LEU A 458 -10.97 14.32 -15.06
N VAL A 459 -12.30 14.12 -15.13
CA VAL A 459 -12.93 12.79 -15.09
C VAL A 459 -12.57 11.99 -16.33
N LYS A 460 -12.57 12.64 -17.49
CA LYS A 460 -12.16 12.02 -18.75
C LYS A 460 -10.71 11.55 -18.71
N SER A 461 -9.78 12.38 -18.23
CA SER A 461 -8.37 12.01 -18.05
C SER A 461 -8.21 10.81 -17.11
N ALA A 462 -8.95 10.76 -16.01
CA ALA A 462 -8.90 9.62 -15.09
C ALA A 462 -9.44 8.32 -15.72
N VAL A 463 -10.43 8.39 -16.60
CA VAL A 463 -10.92 7.22 -17.35
C VAL A 463 -9.96 6.80 -18.47
N GLU A 464 -9.32 7.75 -19.15
CA GLU A 464 -8.22 7.46 -20.08
C GLU A 464 -7.11 6.68 -19.35
N ALA A 465 -6.71 7.14 -18.15
CA ALA A 465 -5.72 6.47 -17.31
C ALA A 465 -6.13 5.05 -16.93
N LYS A 466 -7.43 4.81 -16.67
CA LYS A 466 -7.96 3.47 -16.39
C LYS A 466 -7.79 2.53 -17.58
N ASN A 467 -8.10 3.00 -18.78
CA ASN A 467 -7.96 2.20 -19.99
C ASN A 467 -6.47 1.89 -20.26
N THR A 468 -5.61 2.90 -20.15
CA THR A 468 -4.16 2.76 -20.21
C THR A 468 -3.61 1.79 -19.15
N LYS A 469 -4.19 1.80 -17.94
CA LYS A 469 -3.78 0.92 -16.85
C LYS A 469 -4.06 -0.55 -17.18
N VAL A 470 -5.21 -0.85 -17.79
CA VAL A 470 -5.54 -2.23 -18.21
C VAL A 470 -4.52 -2.73 -19.22
N GLU A 471 -4.18 -1.91 -20.22
CA GLU A 471 -3.14 -2.27 -21.18
C GLU A 471 -1.81 -2.53 -20.45
N TRP A 472 -1.33 -1.58 -19.65
CA TRP A 472 -0.08 -1.71 -18.90
C TRP A 472 -0.02 -2.94 -17.98
N GLN A 473 -1.09 -3.24 -17.24
CA GLN A 473 -1.13 -4.35 -16.28
C GLN A 473 -1.16 -5.72 -16.96
N ASP A 474 -1.67 -5.81 -18.17
CA ASP A 474 -1.71 -7.03 -18.99
C ASP A 474 -0.33 -7.43 -19.55
N ARG A 475 0.76 -7.14 -18.83
CA ARG A 475 2.16 -7.50 -19.18
C ARG A 475 2.86 -8.19 -18.01
N PRO A 476 3.84 -9.08 -18.28
CA PRO A 476 4.65 -9.70 -17.23
C PRO A 476 5.38 -8.64 -16.37
N ASN A 477 5.29 -8.80 -15.05
CA ASN A 477 5.99 -7.95 -14.08
C ASN A 477 7.35 -8.53 -13.63
N THR A 478 7.83 -9.53 -14.36
CA THR A 478 9.10 -10.21 -14.10
C THR A 478 9.81 -10.39 -15.43
N SER A 479 11.11 -10.71 -15.36
CA SER A 479 11.87 -11.12 -16.54
C SER A 479 11.28 -12.41 -17.11
N LEU A 480 11.23 -12.50 -18.44
CA LEU A 480 10.59 -13.63 -19.13
C LEU A 480 11.24 -14.98 -18.79
N VAL A 481 12.55 -14.99 -18.52
CA VAL A 481 13.28 -16.20 -18.12
C VAL A 481 13.13 -16.56 -16.64
N LYS A 482 12.57 -15.65 -15.82
CA LYS A 482 12.22 -15.89 -14.42
C LYS A 482 10.77 -16.35 -14.24
N ILE A 483 10.00 -16.45 -15.32
CA ILE A 483 8.66 -17.05 -15.27
C ILE A 483 8.82 -18.54 -14.97
N ASN A 484 7.95 -19.08 -14.12
CA ASN A 484 8.03 -20.46 -13.66
C ASN A 484 8.20 -21.46 -14.83
N ASN A 485 9.13 -22.40 -14.70
CA ASN A 485 9.34 -23.50 -15.65
C ASN A 485 9.06 -24.88 -15.01
N ASP A 486 8.83 -24.93 -13.70
CA ASP A 486 8.51 -26.18 -13.00
C ASP A 486 7.01 -26.35 -12.83
N ILE A 487 6.46 -27.37 -13.48
CA ILE A 487 5.03 -27.71 -13.41
C ILE A 487 4.58 -28.09 -11.99
N THR A 488 5.50 -28.47 -11.10
CA THR A 488 5.18 -28.81 -9.71
C THR A 488 4.99 -27.58 -8.82
N GLU A 489 5.52 -26.43 -9.24
CA GLU A 489 5.39 -25.14 -8.55
C GLU A 489 4.18 -24.33 -9.05
N GLY A 490 3.48 -24.80 -10.08
CA GLY A 490 2.28 -24.19 -10.65
C GLY A 490 2.31 -24.13 -12.17
N ASP A 491 1.55 -23.19 -12.74
CA ASP A 491 1.56 -22.94 -14.18
C ASP A 491 2.95 -22.51 -14.64
N THR A 492 3.42 -23.12 -15.73
CA THR A 492 4.71 -22.75 -16.35
C THR A 492 4.54 -21.63 -17.37
N PHE A 493 5.64 -21.06 -17.87
CA PHE A 493 5.61 -20.08 -18.96
C PHE A 493 4.83 -20.59 -20.19
N GLU A 494 4.85 -21.90 -20.47
CA GLU A 494 4.04 -22.48 -21.54
C GLU A 494 2.54 -22.47 -21.24
N HIS A 495 2.16 -22.78 -19.99
CA HIS A 495 0.77 -22.73 -19.54
C HIS A 495 0.25 -21.30 -19.59
N PHE A 496 1.02 -20.34 -19.06
CA PHE A 496 0.67 -18.92 -19.13
C PHE A 496 0.54 -18.43 -20.57
N PHE A 497 1.47 -18.81 -21.47
CA PHE A 497 1.37 -18.46 -22.89
C PHE A 497 0.08 -19.00 -23.52
N LEU A 498 -0.31 -20.24 -23.20
CA LEU A 498 -1.57 -20.82 -23.68
C LEU A 498 -2.79 -20.08 -23.12
N GLN A 499 -2.79 -19.75 -21.82
CA GLN A 499 -3.84 -18.95 -21.19
C GLN A 499 -3.99 -17.59 -21.88
N TRP A 500 -2.88 -16.91 -22.15
CA TRP A 500 -2.89 -15.65 -22.89
C TRP A 500 -3.49 -15.82 -24.30
N GLN A 501 -3.07 -16.86 -25.04
CA GLN A 501 -3.62 -17.14 -26.38
C GLN A 501 -5.11 -17.54 -26.35
N GLU A 502 -5.61 -18.09 -25.25
CA GLU A 502 -7.02 -18.41 -25.06
C GLU A 502 -7.83 -17.15 -24.77
N LEU A 503 -7.37 -16.31 -23.85
CA LEU A 503 -7.96 -15.00 -23.56
C LEU A 503 -8.12 -14.15 -24.82
N GLN A 504 -7.11 -14.13 -25.70
CA GLN A 504 -7.14 -13.38 -26.97
C GLN A 504 -8.18 -13.88 -27.98
N LYS A 505 -8.77 -15.06 -27.77
CA LYS A 505 -9.84 -15.61 -28.64
C LYS A 505 -11.23 -15.31 -28.10
N LEU A 506 -11.36 -14.96 -26.83
CA LEU A 506 -12.63 -14.60 -26.22
C LEU A 506 -13.06 -13.23 -26.72
N THR A 507 -14.35 -13.08 -27.00
CA THR A 507 -14.95 -11.81 -27.46
C THR A 507 -16.10 -11.34 -26.57
N ASP A 508 -16.61 -12.22 -25.72
CA ASP A 508 -17.69 -11.92 -24.79
C ASP A 508 -17.12 -11.39 -23.46
N GLU A 509 -17.66 -10.29 -22.95
CA GLU A 509 -17.13 -9.63 -21.75
C GLU A 509 -17.33 -10.47 -20.47
N GLU A 510 -18.41 -11.25 -20.37
CA GLU A 510 -18.65 -12.12 -19.21
C GLU A 510 -17.67 -13.30 -19.25
N GLU A 511 -17.47 -13.92 -20.41
CA GLU A 511 -16.49 -15.01 -20.58
C GLU A 511 -15.06 -14.52 -20.30
N ILE A 512 -14.70 -13.31 -20.73
CA ILE A 512 -13.39 -12.70 -20.42
C ILE A 512 -13.25 -12.48 -18.91
N ALA A 513 -14.28 -11.96 -18.23
CA ALA A 513 -14.23 -11.71 -16.80
C ALA A 513 -14.12 -13.01 -15.99
N GLU A 514 -14.88 -14.05 -16.34
CA GLU A 514 -14.82 -15.38 -15.74
C GLU A 514 -13.42 -15.98 -15.94
N PHE A 515 -12.88 -15.95 -17.17
CA PHE A 515 -11.53 -16.43 -17.48
C PHE A 515 -10.45 -15.74 -16.65
N LYS A 516 -10.50 -14.40 -16.56
CA LYS A 516 -9.53 -13.63 -15.76
C LYS A 516 -9.65 -13.94 -14.25
N GLY A 517 -10.85 -14.27 -13.78
CA GLY A 517 -11.11 -14.73 -12.41
C GLY A 517 -10.49 -16.09 -12.12
N ASP A 518 -10.63 -17.04 -13.04
CA ASP A 518 -10.07 -18.39 -12.93
C ASP A 518 -8.55 -18.42 -13.12
N HIS A 519 -8.01 -17.49 -13.92
CA HIS A 519 -6.58 -17.42 -14.27
C HIS A 519 -5.94 -16.08 -13.88
N PRO A 520 -5.81 -15.73 -12.58
CA PRO A 520 -5.39 -14.39 -12.14
C PRO A 520 -3.97 -13.96 -12.57
N GLN A 521 -3.16 -14.88 -13.09
CA GLN A 521 -1.80 -14.63 -13.58
C GLN A 521 -1.66 -14.76 -15.11
N TYR A 522 -2.77 -14.76 -15.86
CA TYR A 522 -2.80 -14.90 -17.33
C TYR A 522 -1.81 -13.98 -18.06
N PHE A 523 -1.60 -12.76 -17.54
CA PHE A 523 -0.74 -11.73 -18.13
C PHE A 523 0.74 -12.11 -18.15
N GLN A 524 1.17 -13.09 -17.34
CA GLN A 524 2.52 -13.65 -17.41
C GLN A 524 2.79 -14.27 -18.78
N GLY A 525 1.75 -14.69 -19.51
CA GLY A 525 1.85 -15.27 -20.85
C GLY A 525 1.90 -14.27 -22.00
N ASN A 526 1.84 -12.96 -21.71
CA ASN A 526 1.87 -11.93 -22.75
C ASN A 526 3.29 -11.69 -23.26
N PHE A 527 3.76 -12.62 -24.09
CA PHE A 527 4.97 -12.53 -24.86
C PHE A 527 4.78 -13.21 -26.22
N THR A 528 5.67 -12.95 -27.17
CA THR A 528 5.58 -13.41 -28.55
C THR A 528 5.99 -14.88 -28.70
N ARG A 529 5.61 -15.50 -29.83
CA ARG A 529 6.10 -16.84 -30.19
C ARG A 529 7.62 -16.92 -30.34
N ARG A 530 8.27 -15.81 -30.69
CA ARG A 530 9.73 -15.72 -30.78
C ARG A 530 10.33 -15.79 -29.39
N GLU A 531 9.83 -14.98 -28.45
CA GLU A 531 10.27 -15.01 -27.05
C GLU A 531 10.01 -16.38 -26.42
N LEU A 532 8.85 -17.01 -26.67
CA LEU A 532 8.59 -18.39 -26.22
C LEU A 532 9.67 -19.38 -26.68
N ALA A 533 10.12 -19.29 -27.94
CA ALA A 533 11.17 -20.16 -28.45
C ALA A 533 12.52 -19.90 -27.76
N LEU A 534 12.84 -18.64 -27.48
CA LEU A 534 14.07 -18.27 -26.77
C LEU A 534 14.04 -18.68 -25.29
N ILE A 535 12.90 -18.53 -24.60
CA ILE A 535 12.72 -18.98 -23.21
C ILE A 535 12.92 -20.49 -23.11
N ARG A 536 12.37 -21.26 -24.07
CA ARG A 536 12.61 -22.71 -24.16
C ARG A 536 14.09 -23.03 -24.31
N GLU A 537 14.78 -22.33 -25.20
CA GLU A 537 16.22 -22.51 -25.40
C GLU A 537 16.99 -22.20 -24.13
N TYR A 538 16.73 -21.07 -23.48
CA TYR A 538 17.34 -20.64 -22.22
C TYR A 538 17.27 -21.71 -21.13
N HIS A 539 16.10 -22.33 -20.93
CA HIS A 539 15.94 -23.37 -19.90
C HIS A 539 16.62 -24.71 -20.22
N THR A 540 17.18 -24.88 -21.43
CA THR A 540 18.03 -26.05 -21.78
C THR A 540 19.52 -25.82 -21.53
N LEU A 541 19.91 -24.56 -21.29
CA LEU A 541 21.30 -24.16 -21.09
C LEU A 541 21.74 -24.38 -19.64
N ASN A 542 23.05 -24.57 -19.45
CA ASN A 542 23.67 -24.55 -18.12
C ASN A 542 23.81 -23.10 -17.62
N PRO A 543 24.08 -22.86 -16.32
CA PRO A 543 24.14 -21.50 -15.75
C PRO A 543 25.12 -20.55 -16.46
N GLU A 544 26.30 -21.04 -16.87
CA GLU A 544 27.29 -20.25 -17.61
C GLU A 544 26.76 -19.81 -18.99
N ALA A 545 26.15 -20.72 -19.74
CA ALA A 545 25.58 -20.41 -21.05
C ALA A 545 24.31 -19.57 -20.95
N GLN A 546 23.54 -19.68 -19.84
CA GLN A 546 22.39 -18.81 -19.57
C GLN A 546 22.80 -17.33 -19.47
N LYS A 547 23.90 -17.04 -18.77
CA LYS A 547 24.44 -15.67 -18.66
C LYS A 547 24.78 -15.09 -20.04
N ALA A 548 25.55 -15.82 -20.83
CA ALA A 548 25.90 -15.41 -22.20
C ALA A 548 24.69 -15.32 -23.14
N PHE A 549 23.65 -16.14 -22.92
CA PHE A 549 22.42 -16.10 -23.71
C PHE A 549 21.61 -14.82 -23.48
N ILE A 550 21.52 -14.36 -22.23
CA ILE A 550 20.83 -13.11 -21.88
C ILE A 550 21.55 -11.89 -22.47
N GLU A 551 22.88 -11.90 -22.53
CA GLU A 551 23.65 -10.84 -23.20
C GLU A 551 23.33 -10.73 -24.70
N LEU A 552 23.07 -11.85 -25.36
CA LEU A 552 22.67 -11.89 -26.78
C LEU A 552 21.17 -11.62 -27.00
N HIS A 553 20.35 -11.86 -25.98
CA HIS A 553 18.90 -11.72 -25.98
C HIS A 553 18.40 -10.87 -24.79
N PRO A 554 18.80 -9.57 -24.73
CA PRO A 554 18.51 -8.72 -23.59
C PRO A 554 17.00 -8.55 -23.35
N GLU A 555 16.17 -8.71 -24.39
CA GLU A 555 14.70 -8.64 -24.27
C GLU A 555 14.15 -9.63 -23.22
N LEU A 556 14.81 -10.76 -23.01
CA LEU A 556 14.39 -11.78 -22.04
C LEU A 556 14.73 -11.40 -20.59
N GLY A 557 15.77 -10.59 -20.39
CA GLY A 557 16.27 -10.17 -19.09
C GLY A 557 15.52 -8.97 -18.50
N THR A 558 14.80 -8.20 -19.33
CA THR A 558 14.02 -7.02 -18.90
C THR A 558 12.65 -7.38 -18.34
N LYS A 559 12.01 -6.44 -17.63
CA LYS A 559 10.62 -6.58 -17.16
C LYS A 559 9.67 -5.87 -18.15
N PRO A 560 8.86 -6.59 -18.95
CA PRO A 560 8.04 -5.98 -20.00
C PRO A 560 7.11 -4.87 -19.51
N ARG A 561 6.58 -4.99 -18.29
CA ARG A 561 5.72 -3.98 -17.67
C ARG A 561 6.45 -2.64 -17.40
N ILE A 562 7.74 -2.67 -17.10
CA ILE A 562 8.56 -1.47 -16.86
C ILE A 562 9.01 -0.86 -18.18
N GLU A 563 9.50 -1.69 -19.10
CA GLU A 563 9.93 -1.23 -20.43
C GLU A 563 8.79 -0.53 -21.17
N TRP A 564 7.56 -1.05 -21.06
CA TRP A 564 6.41 -0.38 -21.64
C TRP A 564 6.20 1.05 -21.09
N LEU A 565 6.42 1.29 -19.80
CA LEU A 565 6.30 2.65 -19.24
C LEU A 565 7.40 3.59 -19.77
N LYS A 566 8.62 3.06 -20.00
CA LYS A 566 9.72 3.83 -20.60
C LYS A 566 9.43 4.18 -22.06
N ASP A 567 8.88 3.23 -22.82
CA ASP A 567 8.55 3.39 -24.24
C ASP A 567 7.30 4.24 -24.50
N ASN A 568 6.43 4.42 -23.50
CA ASN A 568 5.15 5.11 -23.62
C ASN A 568 5.06 6.26 -22.60
N PRO A 569 5.85 7.35 -22.78
CA PRO A 569 5.99 8.40 -21.77
C PRO A 569 4.71 9.20 -21.52
N ASN A 570 3.83 9.36 -22.53
CA ASN A 570 2.56 10.07 -22.35
C ASN A 570 1.60 9.28 -21.45
N GLU A 571 1.51 7.98 -21.71
CA GLU A 571 0.74 7.01 -20.96
C GLU A 571 1.29 6.85 -19.54
N ASN A 572 2.63 6.81 -19.39
CA ASN A 572 3.26 6.77 -18.07
C ASN A 572 2.98 8.05 -17.27
N ALA A 573 3.06 9.23 -17.89
CA ALA A 573 2.70 10.50 -17.24
C ALA A 573 1.25 10.51 -16.75
N LEU A 574 0.32 10.03 -17.59
CA LEU A 574 -1.09 9.92 -17.25
C LEU A 574 -1.32 8.94 -16.09
N LEU A 575 -0.70 7.76 -16.13
CA LEU A 575 -0.79 6.79 -15.03
C LEU A 575 -0.17 7.32 -13.73
N ALA A 576 0.95 8.04 -13.81
CA ALA A 576 1.62 8.62 -12.66
C ALA A 576 0.81 9.74 -12.03
N LEU A 577 0.19 10.61 -12.83
CA LEU A 577 -0.71 11.66 -12.35
C LEU A 577 -1.80 11.12 -11.44
N TRP A 578 -2.37 9.97 -11.82
CA TRP A 578 -3.44 9.32 -11.08
C TRP A 578 -2.96 8.30 -10.05
N GLY A 579 -1.66 8.28 -9.73
CA GLY A 579 -1.06 7.41 -8.70
C GLY A 579 -1.10 5.91 -9.04
N GLN A 580 -1.17 5.56 -10.32
CA GLN A 580 -1.29 4.18 -10.79
C GLN A 580 0.05 3.52 -11.13
N ALA A 581 1.07 4.31 -11.51
CA ALA A 581 2.42 3.84 -11.80
C ALA A 581 3.48 4.91 -11.45
N PRO A 582 4.73 4.55 -11.11
CA PRO A 582 5.79 5.53 -10.95
C PRO A 582 6.17 6.16 -12.29
N VAL A 583 6.63 7.41 -12.29
CA VAL A 583 7.27 8.02 -13.47
C VAL A 583 8.57 7.25 -13.77
N ARG A 584 8.80 6.87 -15.03
CA ARG A 584 9.92 6.03 -15.50
C ARG A 584 10.86 6.70 -16.51
N SER A 585 10.53 7.89 -17.01
CA SER A 585 11.40 8.66 -17.92
C SER A 585 11.26 10.17 -17.74
N ILE A 586 12.26 10.92 -18.19
CA ILE A 586 12.26 12.39 -18.14
C ILE A 586 11.14 12.98 -19.03
N GLU A 587 10.84 12.33 -20.15
CA GLU A 587 9.73 12.69 -21.02
C GLU A 587 8.39 12.54 -20.29
N ALA A 588 8.20 11.44 -19.55
CA ALA A 588 7.00 11.22 -18.74
C ALA A 588 6.89 12.24 -17.59
N TYR A 589 8.00 12.55 -16.92
CA TYR A 589 8.04 13.59 -15.87
C TYR A 589 7.59 14.96 -16.42
N ASN A 590 8.16 15.37 -17.54
CA ASN A 590 7.82 16.64 -18.18
C ASN A 590 6.35 16.65 -18.66
N ARG A 591 5.86 15.55 -19.24
CA ARG A 591 4.46 15.46 -19.66
C ARG A 591 3.49 15.50 -18.47
N MET A 592 3.85 14.88 -17.35
CA MET A 592 3.03 14.90 -16.13
C MET A 592 2.89 16.33 -15.60
N GLN A 593 3.97 17.13 -15.58
CA GLN A 593 3.88 18.54 -15.20
C GLN A 593 2.93 19.35 -16.09
N VAL A 594 2.96 19.11 -17.40
CA VAL A 594 2.01 19.74 -18.34
C VAL A 594 0.57 19.31 -18.04
N LEU A 595 0.33 18.03 -17.74
CA LEU A 595 -1.02 17.55 -17.40
C LEU A 595 -1.57 18.16 -16.11
N ILE A 596 -0.72 18.39 -15.11
CA ILE A 596 -1.10 19.05 -13.85
C ILE A 596 -1.62 20.47 -14.13
N GLU A 597 -0.93 21.21 -14.99
CA GLU A 597 -1.35 22.56 -15.40
C GLU A 597 -2.60 22.52 -16.30
N GLU A 598 -2.68 21.60 -17.27
CA GLU A 598 -3.82 21.48 -18.19
C GLU A 598 -5.13 21.13 -17.47
N LEU A 599 -5.05 20.34 -16.40
CA LEU A 599 -6.19 19.84 -15.64
C LEU A 599 -6.48 20.66 -14.36
N ASP A 600 -5.74 21.75 -14.12
CA ASP A 600 -5.87 22.63 -12.95
C ASP A 600 -5.81 21.87 -11.61
N ILE A 601 -4.88 20.92 -11.51
CA ILE A 601 -4.71 20.08 -10.32
C ILE A 601 -3.84 20.80 -9.29
N PRO A 602 -4.30 21.00 -8.04
CA PRO A 602 -3.46 21.59 -6.99
C PRO A 602 -2.22 20.73 -6.69
N ASP A 603 -1.05 21.35 -6.50
CA ASP A 603 0.19 20.63 -6.17
C ASP A 603 0.05 19.74 -4.93
N ALA A 604 -0.71 20.21 -3.93
CA ALA A 604 -0.99 19.46 -2.70
C ALA A 604 -1.84 18.18 -2.94
N ALA A 605 -2.53 18.09 -4.08
CA ALA A 605 -3.32 16.92 -4.44
C ALA A 605 -2.48 15.81 -5.07
N ILE A 606 -1.23 16.07 -5.45
CA ILE A 606 -0.34 15.05 -5.98
C ILE A 606 0.13 14.15 -4.83
N PRO A 607 -0.05 12.81 -4.91
CA PRO A 607 0.36 11.92 -3.83
C PRO A 607 1.84 12.07 -3.51
N GLU A 608 2.19 11.92 -2.23
CA GLU A 608 3.59 11.91 -1.80
C GLU A 608 4.39 10.87 -2.60
N PHE A 609 5.66 11.18 -2.86
CA PHE A 609 6.59 10.33 -3.62
C PHE A 609 6.21 10.09 -5.09
N THR A 610 5.29 10.88 -5.67
CA THR A 610 4.95 10.79 -7.11
C THR A 610 5.89 11.61 -7.99
N LEU A 611 6.15 12.87 -7.62
CA LEU A 611 7.04 13.77 -8.36
C LEU A 611 8.36 13.98 -7.63
N PRO A 612 9.49 13.41 -8.12
CA PRO A 612 10.79 13.63 -7.51
C PRO A 612 11.24 15.11 -7.63
N PRO A 613 12.13 15.56 -6.71
CA PRO A 613 12.68 16.92 -6.76
C PRO A 613 13.36 17.16 -8.10
N ARG A 614 13.16 18.35 -8.68
CA ARG A 614 13.65 18.67 -10.03
C ARG A 614 15.16 18.51 -10.20
N GLU A 615 15.93 18.76 -9.15
CA GLU A 615 17.39 18.61 -9.13
C GLU A 615 17.86 17.15 -9.05
N SER A 616 16.97 16.24 -8.66
CA SER A 616 17.25 14.82 -8.44
C SER A 616 16.59 13.90 -9.46
N VAL A 617 15.98 14.43 -10.52
CA VAL A 617 15.20 13.63 -11.49
C VAL A 617 16.07 12.58 -12.19
N ASP A 618 17.28 12.95 -12.61
CA ASP A 618 18.21 12.02 -13.25
C ASP A 618 18.63 10.91 -12.27
N ASN A 619 19.00 11.29 -11.04
CA ASN A 619 19.36 10.34 -9.98
C ASN A 619 18.19 9.45 -9.55
N TYR A 620 16.94 9.94 -9.61
CA TYR A 620 15.74 9.13 -9.36
C TYR A 620 15.58 8.02 -10.39
N PHE A 621 15.82 8.31 -11.68
CA PHE A 621 15.77 7.26 -12.71
C PHE A 621 16.95 6.29 -12.58
N SER A 622 18.16 6.78 -12.29
CA SER A 622 19.29 5.91 -11.96
C SER A 622 19.01 5.02 -10.74
N TYR A 623 18.34 5.55 -9.71
CA TYR A 623 17.90 4.81 -8.53
C TYR A 623 16.92 3.70 -8.89
N LEU A 624 15.93 3.99 -9.75
CA LEU A 624 14.97 2.99 -10.21
C LEU A 624 15.65 1.92 -11.03
N ASP A 625 16.49 2.29 -12.00
CA ASP A 625 17.18 1.33 -12.86
C ASP A 625 18.11 0.42 -12.05
N ALA A 626 18.94 1.00 -11.17
CA ALA A 626 19.81 0.25 -10.26
C ALA A 626 19.02 -0.67 -9.32
N GLY A 627 17.87 -0.20 -8.81
CA GLY A 627 17.01 -1.00 -7.94
C GLY A 627 16.34 -2.18 -8.64
N GLU A 628 15.99 -2.05 -9.92
CA GLU A 628 15.42 -3.12 -10.73
C GLU A 628 16.47 -4.16 -11.16
N GLU A 629 17.72 -3.71 -11.41
CA GLU A 629 18.85 -4.55 -11.81
C GLU A 629 19.48 -5.28 -10.62
N PHE A 630 19.85 -4.56 -9.56
CA PHE A 630 20.68 -5.06 -8.45
C PHE A 630 19.94 -5.21 -7.11
N SER A 631 18.67 -4.80 -7.00
CA SER A 631 17.87 -4.63 -5.76
C SER A 631 18.00 -3.25 -5.09
N PHE A 632 16.90 -2.78 -4.48
CA PHE A 632 16.83 -1.49 -3.76
C PHE A 632 17.66 -1.40 -2.46
N ASN A 633 18.40 -2.46 -2.11
CA ASN A 633 19.37 -2.50 -1.02
C ASN A 633 20.82 -2.67 -1.52
N SER A 634 21.05 -2.67 -2.84
CA SER A 634 22.37 -2.87 -3.43
C SER A 634 23.32 -1.70 -3.13
N TRP A 635 24.61 -1.90 -3.37
CA TRP A 635 25.61 -0.86 -3.18
C TRP A 635 25.42 0.31 -4.16
N GLU A 636 24.99 0.07 -5.39
CA GLU A 636 24.69 1.11 -6.40
C GLU A 636 23.56 2.02 -5.91
N VAL A 637 22.49 1.42 -5.40
CA VAL A 637 21.36 2.17 -4.85
C VAL A 637 21.77 2.95 -3.61
N GLN A 638 22.57 2.35 -2.73
CA GLN A 638 23.13 3.04 -1.56
C GLN A 638 24.00 4.24 -1.97
N LEU A 639 24.84 4.10 -3.02
CA LEU A 639 25.71 5.17 -3.49
C LEU A 639 24.88 6.34 -4.05
N ILE A 640 23.93 6.06 -4.94
CA ILE A 640 23.04 7.09 -5.52
C ILE A 640 22.29 7.86 -4.42
N VAL A 641 21.77 7.15 -3.42
CA VAL A 641 21.05 7.76 -2.29
C VAL A 641 21.98 8.53 -1.34
N ALA A 642 23.24 8.10 -1.18
CA ALA A 642 24.23 8.79 -0.36
C ALA A 642 24.76 10.07 -1.01
N GLU A 643 24.82 10.11 -2.34
CA GLU A 643 25.29 11.27 -3.12
C GLU A 643 24.21 12.35 -3.32
N ASP A 644 22.93 11.99 -3.23
CA ASP A 644 21.80 12.89 -3.43
C ASP A 644 20.89 12.98 -2.19
N ASP A 645 21.21 13.93 -1.31
CA ASP A 645 20.45 14.18 -0.09
C ASP A 645 18.99 14.61 -0.37
N ALA A 646 18.73 15.34 -1.46
CA ALA A 646 17.39 15.79 -1.82
C ALA A 646 16.52 14.59 -2.24
N LEU A 647 17.07 13.69 -3.06
CA LEU A 647 16.44 12.42 -3.41
C LEU A 647 16.21 11.56 -2.18
N ARG A 648 17.20 11.43 -1.30
CA ARG A 648 17.13 10.61 -0.09
C ARG A 648 16.01 11.07 0.85
N VAL A 649 15.94 12.37 1.13
CA VAL A 649 14.90 12.96 1.96
C VAL A 649 13.54 12.77 1.32
N TRP A 650 13.44 13.01 0.00
CA TRP A 650 12.20 12.77 -0.73
C TRP A 650 11.79 11.31 -0.71
N LEU A 651 12.69 10.33 -0.80
CA LEU A 651 12.37 8.90 -0.67
C LEU A 651 12.01 8.48 0.77
N GLY A 652 12.05 9.40 1.76
CA GLY A 652 11.81 9.08 3.17
C GLY A 652 12.90 8.18 3.78
N ARG A 653 14.10 8.14 3.21
CA ARG A 653 15.19 7.24 3.65
C ARG A 653 16.10 7.89 4.69
N GLN A 654 16.58 7.06 5.62
CA GLN A 654 17.62 7.45 6.58
C GLN A 654 18.96 7.68 5.86
N PRO A 655 19.87 8.50 6.43
CA PRO A 655 21.25 8.60 5.95
C PRO A 655 21.92 7.23 5.82
N ILE A 656 22.66 7.02 4.74
CA ILE A 656 23.42 5.78 4.52
C ILE A 656 24.64 5.82 5.44
N GLU A 657 24.77 4.81 6.31
CA GLU A 657 25.87 4.71 7.27
C GLU A 657 27.19 4.31 6.58
N THR A 658 27.11 3.51 5.53
CA THR A 658 28.26 3.09 4.73
C THR A 658 28.90 4.28 4.00
N PRO A 659 30.19 4.56 4.17
CA PRO A 659 30.86 5.65 3.45
C PRO A 659 30.84 5.45 1.93
N THR A 660 30.67 6.53 1.16
CA THR A 660 30.61 6.48 -0.32
C THR A 660 31.85 5.84 -0.95
N ALA A 661 33.05 6.15 -0.43
CA ALA A 661 34.29 5.54 -0.90
C ALA A 661 34.33 4.00 -0.71
N SER A 662 33.67 3.47 0.33
CA SER A 662 33.52 2.01 0.48
C SER A 662 32.57 1.45 -0.58
N LEU A 663 31.43 2.13 -0.81
CA LEU A 663 30.45 1.73 -1.81
C LEU A 663 31.05 1.72 -3.22
N GLU A 664 31.82 2.74 -3.60
CA GLU A 664 32.53 2.80 -4.89
C GLU A 664 33.45 1.59 -5.11
N ILE A 665 34.27 1.25 -4.11
CA ILE A 665 35.18 0.09 -4.17
C ILE A 665 34.40 -1.22 -4.25
N LYS A 666 33.30 -1.34 -3.49
CA LYS A 666 32.44 -2.53 -3.52
C LYS A 666 31.77 -2.70 -4.89
N ILE A 667 31.30 -1.62 -5.50
CA ILE A 667 30.70 -1.63 -6.84
C ILE A 667 31.74 -1.99 -7.90
N SER A 668 32.94 -1.40 -7.86
CA SER A 668 34.01 -1.72 -8.82
C SER A 668 34.45 -3.18 -8.75
N ASN A 669 34.31 -3.80 -7.58
CA ASN A 669 34.67 -5.19 -7.33
C ASN A 669 33.48 -6.17 -7.36
N ARG A 670 32.28 -5.72 -7.77
CA ARG A 670 31.05 -6.53 -7.70
C ARG A 670 31.20 -7.91 -8.34
N GLU A 671 31.67 -7.98 -9.58
CA GLU A 671 31.78 -9.26 -10.31
C GLU A 671 32.74 -10.23 -9.61
N LEU A 672 33.88 -9.72 -9.11
CA LEU A 672 34.86 -10.51 -8.37
C LEU A 672 34.33 -10.97 -7.01
N THR A 673 33.56 -10.13 -6.31
CA THR A 673 32.92 -10.52 -5.05
C THR A 673 31.85 -11.58 -5.28
N GLU A 674 31.03 -11.45 -6.32
CA GLU A 674 30.04 -12.47 -6.68
C GLU A 674 30.70 -13.81 -7.09
N GLU A 675 31.82 -13.75 -7.82
CA GLU A 675 32.62 -14.95 -8.14
C GLU A 675 33.16 -15.61 -6.86
N TYR A 676 33.74 -14.82 -5.94
CA TYR A 676 34.26 -15.33 -4.66
C TYR A 676 33.18 -15.97 -3.79
N ASP A 677 32.02 -15.33 -3.66
CA ASP A 677 30.90 -15.81 -2.84
C ASP A 677 30.29 -17.11 -3.39
N ALA A 678 30.41 -17.34 -4.70
CA ALA A 678 29.96 -18.57 -5.36
C ALA A 678 30.90 -19.77 -5.12
N LEU A 679 32.12 -19.56 -4.63
CA LEU A 679 33.07 -20.64 -4.36
C LEU A 679 32.67 -21.45 -3.12
N GLU A 680 32.54 -22.77 -3.29
CA GLU A 680 32.08 -23.68 -2.22
C GLU A 680 33.21 -24.20 -1.32
N THR A 681 34.45 -24.28 -1.82
CA THR A 681 35.57 -24.88 -1.08
C THR A 681 36.58 -23.83 -0.61
N ASP A 682 37.22 -24.09 0.53
CA ASP A 682 38.29 -23.23 1.05
C ASP A 682 39.51 -23.23 0.11
N GLU A 683 39.78 -24.36 -0.56
CA GLU A 683 40.87 -24.50 -1.55
C GLU A 683 40.67 -23.57 -2.76
N ASP A 684 39.45 -23.49 -3.28
CA ASP A 684 39.12 -22.60 -4.40
C ASP A 684 39.17 -21.13 -3.97
N ARG A 685 38.71 -20.81 -2.75
CA ARG A 685 38.78 -19.45 -2.18
C ARG A 685 40.22 -19.00 -1.97
N ASP A 686 41.10 -19.88 -1.52
CA ASP A 686 42.54 -19.61 -1.39
C ASP A 686 43.19 -19.36 -2.75
N ALA A 687 42.86 -20.18 -3.75
CA ALA A 687 43.35 -20.00 -5.12
C ALA A 687 42.85 -18.68 -5.75
N PHE A 688 41.58 -18.31 -5.51
CA PHE A 688 41.00 -17.05 -5.98
C PHE A 688 41.68 -15.83 -5.34
N ARG A 689 41.89 -15.85 -4.01
CA ARG A 689 42.60 -14.76 -3.31
C ARG A 689 44.01 -14.57 -3.86
N LEU A 690 44.73 -15.66 -4.11
CA LEU A 690 46.07 -15.62 -4.69
C LEU A 690 46.10 -15.05 -6.12
N ALA A 691 45.04 -15.29 -6.91
CA ALA A 691 44.92 -14.78 -8.27
C ALA A 691 44.49 -13.31 -8.33
N ASN A 692 43.77 -12.82 -7.30
CA ASN A 692 43.12 -11.50 -7.28
C ASN A 692 43.61 -10.64 -6.10
N GLN A 693 44.91 -10.44 -5.97
CA GLN A 693 45.48 -9.70 -4.82
C GLN A 693 44.96 -8.26 -4.70
N ASP A 694 44.72 -7.57 -5.82
CA ASP A 694 44.16 -6.21 -5.81
C ASP A 694 42.76 -6.17 -5.16
N TRP A 695 41.94 -7.20 -5.39
CA TRP A 695 40.63 -7.34 -4.76
C TRP A 695 40.75 -7.58 -3.25
N VAL A 696 41.71 -8.41 -2.81
CA VAL A 696 41.97 -8.66 -1.39
C VAL A 696 42.39 -7.37 -0.68
N ASP A 697 43.25 -6.58 -1.33
CA ASP A 697 43.65 -5.27 -0.83
C ASP A 697 42.46 -4.29 -0.78
N ASP A 698 41.57 -4.31 -1.77
CA ASP A 698 40.34 -3.53 -1.76
C ASP A 698 39.39 -3.94 -0.62
N GLN A 699 39.26 -5.23 -0.30
CA GLN A 699 38.47 -5.67 0.87
C GLN A 699 39.03 -5.09 2.19
N ARG A 700 40.35 -5.00 2.31
CA ARG A 700 41.01 -4.36 3.47
C ARG A 700 40.80 -2.85 3.47
N ARG A 701 40.82 -2.19 2.30
CA ARG A 701 40.50 -0.76 2.19
C ARG A 701 39.09 -0.49 2.65
N VAL A 702 38.14 -1.31 2.20
CA VAL A 702 36.74 -1.27 2.62
C VAL A 702 36.60 -1.42 4.15
N GLU A 703 37.21 -2.45 4.74
CA GLU A 703 37.19 -2.67 6.20
C GLU A 703 37.73 -1.45 6.95
N ALA A 704 38.86 -0.89 6.50
CA ALA A 704 39.45 0.28 7.13
C ALA A 704 38.61 1.56 6.97
N ILE A 705 38.00 1.79 5.80
CA ILE A 705 37.12 2.94 5.54
C ILE A 705 35.87 2.87 6.43
N GLU A 706 35.23 1.70 6.51
CA GLU A 706 34.01 1.52 7.31
C GLU A 706 34.25 1.66 8.81
N ASN A 707 35.48 1.41 9.26
CA ASN A 707 35.94 1.63 10.64
C ASN A 707 36.61 3.00 10.85
N GLY A 708 36.28 4.00 10.02
CA GLY A 708 36.72 5.38 10.19
C GLY A 708 38.23 5.60 10.07
N GLY A 709 38.92 4.74 9.30
CA GLY A 709 40.34 4.84 9.04
C GLY A 709 40.71 6.13 8.31
N SER A 710 41.77 6.81 8.76
CA SER A 710 42.40 7.87 7.96
C SER A 710 43.06 7.30 6.70
N GLU A 711 43.31 8.11 5.68
CA GLU A 711 44.00 7.70 4.44
C GLU A 711 45.31 6.92 4.71
N GLN A 712 46.07 7.35 5.73
CA GLN A 712 47.26 6.62 6.17
C GLN A 712 46.93 5.28 6.82
N ASN A 713 45.94 5.23 7.72
CA ASN A 713 45.53 3.97 8.37
C ASN A 713 45.01 2.95 7.34
N ILE A 714 44.29 3.40 6.31
CA ILE A 714 43.81 2.55 5.21
C ILE A 714 44.99 1.92 4.48
N THR A 715 45.98 2.74 4.11
CA THR A 715 47.20 2.26 3.43
C THR A 715 48.00 1.29 4.30
N ASP A 716 48.19 1.64 5.57
CA ASP A 716 48.93 0.82 6.53
C ASP A 716 48.19 -0.49 6.82
N TRP A 717 46.85 -0.48 6.88
CA TRP A 717 46.04 -1.69 7.12
C TRP A 717 46.15 -2.69 5.96
N VAL A 718 46.19 -2.19 4.72
CA VAL A 718 46.47 -3.01 3.54
C VAL A 718 47.88 -3.60 3.60
N ASP A 719 48.90 -2.80 3.92
CA ASP A 719 50.29 -3.26 4.05
C ASP A 719 50.42 -4.36 5.13
N ARG A 720 49.76 -4.18 6.29
CA ARG A 720 49.68 -5.22 7.32
C ARG A 720 49.06 -6.50 6.79
N GLY A 721 47.95 -6.40 6.06
CA GLY A 721 47.27 -7.54 5.47
C GLY A 721 48.20 -8.36 4.57
N ASN A 722 49.00 -7.69 3.75
CA ASN A 722 50.01 -8.34 2.90
C ASN A 722 51.11 -9.04 3.71
N VAL A 723 51.54 -8.48 4.84
CA VAL A 723 52.46 -9.16 5.78
C VAL A 723 51.80 -10.41 6.40
N VAL A 724 50.52 -10.30 6.77
CA VAL A 724 49.75 -11.40 7.36
C VAL A 724 49.52 -12.53 6.36
N ASP A 725 49.25 -12.24 5.09
CA ASP A 725 49.12 -13.27 4.04
C ASP A 725 50.42 -14.06 3.88
N GLN A 726 51.57 -13.39 4.03
CA GLN A 726 52.87 -14.02 3.86
C GLN A 726 53.29 -14.87 5.06
N PHE A 727 52.97 -14.45 6.28
CA PHE A 727 53.54 -15.02 7.51
C PHE A 727 52.52 -15.52 8.54
N GLU A 728 51.22 -15.32 8.34
CA GLU A 728 50.14 -15.49 9.31
C GLU A 728 50.08 -14.39 10.39
N SER A 729 48.90 -14.18 10.97
CA SER A 729 48.62 -13.07 11.90
C SER A 729 49.32 -13.19 13.26
N GLY A 730 49.61 -14.42 13.69
CA GLY A 730 50.30 -14.69 14.95
C GLY A 730 51.84 -14.69 14.87
N SER A 731 52.38 -14.49 13.67
CA SER A 731 53.83 -14.56 13.41
C SER A 731 54.62 -13.44 14.06
N SER A 732 55.94 -13.64 14.16
CA SER A 732 56.81 -12.59 14.68
C SER A 732 56.86 -11.39 13.72
N GLU A 733 56.72 -11.63 12.42
CA GLU A 733 56.70 -10.63 11.35
C GLU A 733 55.49 -9.71 11.48
N ALA A 734 54.29 -10.28 11.58
CA ALA A 734 53.05 -9.51 11.75
C ALA A 734 53.07 -8.69 13.06
N LYS A 735 53.59 -9.27 14.15
CA LYS A 735 53.72 -8.58 15.45
C LYS A 735 54.76 -7.45 15.43
N VAL A 736 55.94 -7.68 14.83
CA VAL A 736 56.96 -6.63 14.68
C VAL A 736 56.46 -5.50 13.79
N TRP A 737 55.73 -5.81 12.72
CA TRP A 737 55.14 -4.79 11.87
C TRP A 737 54.17 -3.89 12.65
N LEU A 738 53.36 -4.45 13.57
CA LEU A 738 52.48 -3.66 14.44
C LEU A 738 53.26 -2.77 15.42
N LEU A 739 54.37 -3.28 15.99
CA LEU A 739 55.27 -2.49 16.84
C LEU A 739 55.91 -1.31 16.08
N ASP A 740 56.25 -1.52 14.81
CA ASP A 740 56.84 -0.50 13.94
C ASP A 740 55.79 0.50 13.41
N ASN A 741 54.50 0.14 13.43
CA ASN A 741 53.36 0.96 13.01
C ASN A 741 52.35 1.20 14.17
N PRO A 742 52.75 1.87 15.26
CA PRO A 742 51.93 1.94 16.48
C PRO A 742 50.63 2.77 16.31
N LYS A 743 50.54 3.64 15.30
CA LYS A 743 49.34 4.46 15.06
C LYS A 743 48.18 3.62 14.53
N VAL A 744 48.44 2.81 13.50
CA VAL A 744 47.42 1.91 12.95
C VAL A 744 47.10 0.78 13.92
N HIS A 745 48.09 0.28 14.69
CA HIS A 745 47.82 -0.71 15.75
C HIS A 745 46.86 -0.14 16.80
N LYS A 746 47.12 1.07 17.28
CA LYS A 746 46.23 1.75 18.23
C LYS A 746 44.83 2.00 17.65
N TRP A 747 44.73 2.49 16.41
CA TRP A 747 43.43 2.68 15.75
C TRP A 747 42.67 1.35 15.61
N ALA A 748 43.35 0.28 15.17
CA ALA A 748 42.74 -1.03 15.02
C ALA A 748 42.24 -1.61 16.36
N LEU A 749 42.93 -1.34 17.48
CA LEU A 749 42.43 -1.68 18.83
C LEU A 749 41.21 -0.84 19.22
N GLU A 750 41.20 0.46 18.91
CA GLU A 750 40.08 1.37 19.20
C GLU A 750 38.81 1.00 18.43
N GLN A 751 38.95 0.43 17.22
CA GLN A 751 37.85 -0.06 16.38
C GLN A 751 37.55 -1.55 16.60
N GLU A 752 38.19 -2.20 17.57
CA GLU A 752 38.04 -3.64 17.87
C GLU A 752 38.40 -4.59 16.71
N LEU A 753 39.12 -4.10 15.69
CA LEU A 753 39.69 -4.91 14.61
C LEU A 753 40.82 -5.82 15.10
N LEU A 754 41.46 -5.46 16.20
CA LEU A 754 42.44 -6.26 16.93
C LEU A 754 42.10 -6.28 18.41
N THR A 755 42.48 -7.36 19.09
CA THR A 755 42.27 -7.54 20.54
C THR A 755 43.57 -7.64 21.33
N ASP A 756 44.69 -7.97 20.67
CA ASP A 756 46.01 -8.07 21.28
C ASP A 756 46.74 -6.72 21.19
N ASP A 757 46.94 -6.09 22.35
CA ASP A 757 47.64 -4.80 22.48
C ASP A 757 49.17 -4.94 22.49
N GLY A 758 49.67 -6.17 22.46
CA GLY A 758 51.09 -6.50 22.51
C GLY A 758 51.75 -6.27 23.86
N SER A 759 50.98 -6.08 24.94
CA SER A 759 51.53 -5.84 26.28
C SER A 759 52.30 -7.03 26.86
N ASP A 760 52.01 -8.26 26.41
CA ASP A 760 52.71 -9.48 26.79
C ASP A 760 53.80 -9.90 25.78
N TRP A 761 54.01 -9.12 24.72
CA TRP A 761 55.00 -9.44 23.68
C TRP A 761 56.41 -9.11 24.15
N ASN A 762 57.33 -10.04 23.90
CA ASN A 762 58.76 -9.79 24.06
C ASN A 762 59.35 -9.30 22.72
N GLU A 763 59.43 -7.98 22.55
CA GLU A 763 59.93 -7.34 21.33
C GLU A 763 61.30 -7.88 20.90
N ASN A 764 62.23 -8.09 21.84
CA ASN A 764 63.56 -8.61 21.52
C ASN A 764 63.51 -10.03 20.94
N VAL A 765 62.67 -10.91 21.50
CA VAL A 765 62.45 -12.26 20.96
C VAL A 765 61.83 -12.19 19.57
N LEU A 766 60.79 -11.36 19.38
CA LEU A 766 60.10 -11.22 18.10
C LEU A 766 61.05 -10.72 17.01
N ARG A 767 61.84 -9.67 17.28
CA ARG A 767 62.81 -9.14 16.31
C ARG A 767 63.92 -10.13 15.97
N ILE A 768 64.37 -10.95 16.93
CA ILE A 768 65.32 -12.04 16.65
C ILE A 768 64.67 -13.09 15.74
N ASN A 769 63.45 -13.52 16.03
CA ASN A 769 62.72 -14.48 15.20
C ASN A 769 62.58 -14.00 13.75
N VAL A 770 62.15 -12.75 13.54
CA VAL A 770 62.02 -12.16 12.19
C VAL A 770 63.36 -12.14 11.46
N LYS A 771 64.42 -11.68 12.14
CA LYS A 771 65.75 -11.55 11.52
C LYS A 771 66.35 -12.91 11.13
N TRP A 772 66.12 -13.94 11.93
CA TRP A 772 66.76 -15.26 11.80
C TRP A 772 65.83 -16.38 11.34
N ARG A 773 64.62 -16.05 10.84
CA ARG A 773 63.62 -17.04 10.41
C ARG A 773 64.17 -18.10 9.46
N LYS A 774 64.92 -17.68 8.43
CA LYS A 774 65.49 -18.61 7.42
C LYS A 774 66.44 -19.63 8.04
N ASP A 775 67.23 -19.19 9.02
CA ASP A 775 68.16 -20.05 9.75
C ASP A 775 67.42 -20.94 10.75
N ASP A 776 66.34 -20.47 11.38
CA ASP A 776 65.46 -21.28 12.22
C ASP A 776 64.77 -22.40 11.42
N ASP A 777 64.23 -22.09 10.23
CA ASP A 777 63.63 -23.07 9.34
C ASP A 777 64.68 -24.11 8.91
N ALA A 778 65.84 -23.63 8.42
CA ALA A 778 66.94 -24.51 8.02
C ALA A 778 67.45 -25.40 9.17
N TYR A 779 67.55 -24.87 10.39
CA TYR A 779 67.98 -25.61 11.58
C TYR A 779 66.94 -26.65 12.02
N LYS A 780 65.65 -26.32 11.94
CA LYS A 780 64.53 -27.21 12.30
C LYS A 780 64.46 -28.42 11.37
N ASP A 781 64.71 -28.21 10.08
CA ASP A 781 64.69 -29.25 9.05
C ASP A 781 65.83 -30.27 9.14
N LEU A 782 66.88 -29.97 9.92
CA LEU A 782 67.98 -30.91 10.17
C LEU A 782 67.48 -32.14 10.93
N THR A 783 67.79 -33.33 10.43
CA THR A 783 67.22 -34.60 10.90
C THR A 783 68.00 -35.29 12.03
N SER A 784 69.22 -34.80 12.36
CA SER A 784 70.05 -35.36 13.43
C SER A 784 70.69 -34.29 14.30
N ASP A 785 71.00 -34.67 15.54
CA ASP A 785 71.64 -33.77 16.50
C ASP A 785 73.09 -33.42 16.11
N GLU A 786 73.78 -34.31 15.40
CA GLU A 786 75.12 -34.05 14.85
C GLU A 786 75.08 -32.94 13.79
N LEU A 787 74.10 -32.99 12.88
CA LEU A 787 73.92 -31.95 11.86
C LEU A 787 73.55 -30.61 12.49
N ARG A 788 72.69 -30.62 13.52
CA ARG A 788 72.34 -29.42 14.29
C ARG A 788 73.53 -28.81 15.01
N ALA A 789 74.35 -29.63 15.66
CA ALA A 789 75.57 -29.17 16.32
C ALA A 789 76.54 -28.54 15.31
N GLN A 790 76.75 -29.20 14.16
CA GLN A 790 77.60 -28.69 13.09
C GLN A 790 77.06 -27.36 12.52
N TYR A 791 75.75 -27.25 12.30
CA TYR A 791 75.14 -26.02 11.79
C TYR A 791 75.37 -24.82 12.72
N LEU A 792 75.34 -25.02 14.05
CA LEU A 792 75.61 -23.94 15.01
C LEU A 792 77.09 -23.55 15.06
N ILE A 793 78.00 -24.49 14.81
CA ILE A 793 79.43 -24.21 14.66
C ILE A 793 79.68 -23.39 13.39
N ASP A 794 79.03 -23.76 12.29
CA ASP A 794 79.18 -23.10 10.99
C ASP A 794 78.51 -21.71 10.96
N ASN A 795 77.50 -21.48 11.81
CA ASN A 795 76.74 -20.21 11.90
C ASN A 795 76.83 -19.61 13.31
N PRO A 796 78.00 -19.10 13.73
CA PRO A 796 78.24 -18.68 15.12
C PRO A 796 77.38 -17.49 15.56
N GLU A 797 77.09 -16.54 14.66
CA GLU A 797 76.19 -15.42 14.98
C GLU A 797 74.75 -15.89 15.20
N TYR A 798 74.23 -16.81 14.37
CA TYR A 798 72.92 -17.42 14.59
C TYR A 798 72.88 -18.16 15.93
N HIS A 799 73.92 -18.95 16.25
CA HIS A 799 74.00 -19.65 17.54
C HIS A 799 73.93 -18.67 18.73
N ARG A 800 74.69 -17.57 18.69
CA ARG A 800 74.63 -16.54 19.72
C ARG A 800 73.23 -15.92 19.83
N GLN A 801 72.59 -15.61 18.71
CA GLN A 801 71.27 -14.98 18.68
C GLN A 801 70.17 -15.91 19.19
N ARG A 802 70.29 -17.24 18.98
CA ARG A 802 69.42 -18.22 19.64
C ARG A 802 69.54 -18.17 21.16
N ARG A 803 70.76 -17.99 21.69
CA ARG A 803 70.98 -17.88 23.15
C ARG A 803 70.51 -16.55 23.73
N PHE A 804 70.62 -15.46 22.96
CA PHE A 804 69.96 -14.20 23.32
C PHE A 804 68.44 -14.40 23.39
N ARG A 805 67.85 -15.08 22.40
CA ARG A 805 66.42 -15.40 22.42
C ARG A 805 66.03 -16.26 23.62
N ASP A 806 66.81 -17.30 23.94
CA ASP A 806 66.56 -18.14 25.12
C ASP A 806 66.56 -17.31 26.41
N ALA A 807 67.53 -16.38 26.54
CA ALA A 807 67.64 -15.49 27.68
C ALA A 807 66.47 -14.49 27.76
N TYR A 808 66.11 -13.84 26.66
CA TYR A 808 64.97 -12.92 26.63
C TYR A 808 63.64 -13.63 26.93
N SER A 809 63.46 -14.87 26.46
CA SER A 809 62.23 -15.66 26.68
C SER A 809 61.96 -15.96 28.16
N ILE A 810 62.99 -15.96 29.00
CA ILE A 810 62.89 -16.13 30.46
C ILE A 810 63.06 -14.80 31.22
N ASP A 811 63.06 -13.67 30.50
CA ASP A 811 63.26 -12.33 31.06
C ASP A 811 64.58 -12.25 31.87
N PHE A 812 65.65 -12.83 31.31
CA PHE A 812 66.95 -12.86 31.98
C PHE A 812 67.54 -11.45 32.13
N PRO A 813 68.22 -11.10 33.26
CA PRO A 813 68.73 -9.75 33.49
C PRO A 813 69.62 -9.22 32.35
N GLU A 814 69.31 -8.02 31.84
CA GLU A 814 69.98 -7.42 30.68
C GLU A 814 71.50 -7.33 30.83
N GLU A 815 71.96 -6.97 32.03
CA GLU A 815 73.38 -6.86 32.40
C GLU A 815 74.17 -8.17 32.33
N HIS A 816 73.49 -9.30 32.19
CA HIS A 816 74.08 -10.64 32.15
C HIS A 816 73.77 -11.42 30.86
N LEU A 817 73.13 -10.80 29.87
CA LEU A 817 72.78 -11.48 28.62
C LEU A 817 74.01 -11.98 27.85
N GLU A 818 75.05 -11.16 27.72
CA GLU A 818 76.30 -11.58 27.06
C GLU A 818 76.98 -12.73 27.82
N THR A 819 76.95 -12.71 29.16
CA THR A 819 77.48 -13.80 29.99
C THR A 819 76.66 -15.08 29.81
N TYR A 820 75.32 -14.97 29.71
CA TYR A 820 74.43 -16.08 29.42
C TYR A 820 74.71 -16.69 28.05
N VAL A 821 74.87 -15.86 27.02
CA VAL A 821 75.20 -16.33 25.66
C VAL A 821 76.54 -17.04 25.66
N ASN A 822 77.57 -16.42 26.23
CA ASN A 822 78.92 -17.01 26.29
C ASN A 822 78.93 -18.35 27.03
N TRP A 823 78.14 -18.51 28.10
CA TRP A 823 78.01 -19.80 28.81
C TRP A 823 77.59 -20.96 27.88
N TYR A 824 76.82 -20.70 26.83
CA TYR A 824 76.37 -21.71 25.88
C TYR A 824 77.14 -21.73 24.56
N THR A 825 77.90 -20.69 24.23
CA THR A 825 78.57 -20.57 22.92
C THR A 825 80.10 -20.60 23.00
N ASP A 826 80.69 -20.33 24.17
CA ASP A 826 82.14 -20.37 24.35
C ASP A 826 82.62 -21.81 24.54
N THR A 827 83.17 -22.39 23.48
CA THR A 827 83.68 -23.76 23.47
C THR A 827 84.87 -23.99 24.40
N SER A 828 85.48 -22.93 24.95
CA SER A 828 86.53 -23.08 25.98
C SER A 828 85.99 -23.57 27.33
N LEU A 829 84.67 -23.46 27.55
CA LEU A 829 83.98 -23.96 28.75
C LEU A 829 83.59 -25.45 28.60
N ASP A 830 83.56 -25.97 27.39
CA ASP A 830 83.22 -27.36 27.10
C ASP A 830 84.38 -28.30 27.43
N LYS A 831 84.07 -29.46 28.01
CA LYS A 831 85.06 -30.50 28.25
C LYS A 831 85.54 -31.08 26.91
N PRO A 832 86.84 -31.02 26.56
CA PRO A 832 87.34 -31.55 25.30
C PRO A 832 87.13 -33.07 25.17
N ASP A 833 86.84 -33.56 23.96
CA ASP A 833 86.63 -35.00 23.68
C ASP A 833 87.83 -35.88 24.09
N ASN A 834 89.04 -35.34 23.98
CA ASN A 834 90.29 -36.02 24.32
C ASN A 834 90.74 -35.78 25.78
N TRP A 835 89.87 -35.27 26.65
CA TRP A 835 90.20 -34.99 28.03
C TRP A 835 90.49 -36.29 28.82
N PRO A 836 91.56 -36.32 29.66
CA PRO A 836 91.91 -37.52 30.42
C PRO A 836 90.76 -38.04 31.28
N THR A 837 90.44 -39.33 31.16
CA THR A 837 89.30 -39.96 31.86
C THR A 837 89.46 -39.97 33.38
N ASN A 838 90.68 -39.84 33.89
CA ASN A 838 91.01 -39.76 35.32
C ASN A 838 91.03 -38.34 35.87
N LEU A 839 90.78 -37.31 35.05
CA LEU A 839 90.82 -35.91 35.44
C LEU A 839 89.43 -35.28 35.33
N SER A 840 89.00 -34.60 36.40
CA SER A 840 87.74 -33.84 36.40
C SER A 840 87.89 -32.53 35.60
N TRP A 841 86.80 -32.06 35.00
CA TRP A 841 86.70 -30.75 34.32
C TRP A 841 86.12 -29.72 35.28
N TYR A 842 86.63 -28.48 35.25
CA TYR A 842 86.25 -27.40 36.18
C TYR A 842 86.22 -25.99 35.55
N GLU A 843 86.41 -25.82 34.23
CA GLU A 843 86.41 -24.45 33.65
C GLU A 843 85.01 -23.82 33.69
N ASP A 844 83.97 -24.61 33.45
CA ASP A 844 82.57 -24.22 33.63
C ASP A 844 82.29 -23.82 35.08
N ASP A 845 82.84 -24.56 36.04
CA ASP A 845 82.78 -24.26 37.46
C ASP A 845 83.46 -22.93 37.82
N TRP A 846 84.65 -22.67 37.28
CA TRP A 846 85.36 -21.42 37.52
C TRP A 846 84.66 -20.22 36.90
N PHE A 847 84.10 -20.39 35.72
CA PHE A 847 83.29 -19.36 35.07
C PHE A 847 82.11 -18.94 35.96
N LEU A 848 81.39 -19.88 36.58
CA LEU A 848 80.29 -19.57 37.50
C LEU A 848 80.77 -18.89 38.80
N ILE A 849 81.94 -19.25 39.31
CA ILE A 849 82.55 -18.61 40.49
C ILE A 849 83.00 -17.17 40.17
N GLU A 850 83.52 -16.94 38.97
CA GLU A 850 83.96 -15.62 38.48
C GLU A 850 82.76 -14.70 38.14
N ASN A 851 81.58 -15.27 37.87
CA ASN A 851 80.35 -14.55 37.56
C ASN A 851 79.22 -14.87 38.58
N PRO A 852 79.34 -14.46 39.85
CA PRO A 852 78.44 -14.88 40.93
C PRO A 852 77.00 -14.36 40.77
N GLU A 853 76.80 -13.14 40.26
CA GLU A 853 75.46 -12.59 40.02
C GLU A 853 74.76 -13.27 38.83
N PHE A 854 75.52 -13.64 37.78
CA PHE A 854 75.01 -14.48 36.69
C PHE A 854 74.57 -15.86 37.20
N TYR A 855 75.40 -16.53 38.01
CA TYR A 855 75.04 -17.82 38.60
C TYR A 855 73.75 -17.73 39.44
N ARG A 856 73.57 -16.62 40.17
CA ARG A 856 72.37 -16.35 40.93
C ARG A 856 71.15 -16.16 40.03
N ALA A 857 71.28 -15.37 38.96
CA ALA A 857 70.24 -15.19 37.96
C ALA A 857 69.82 -16.53 37.29
N MET A 858 70.78 -17.42 37.00
CA MET A 858 70.51 -18.76 36.47
C MET A 858 69.67 -19.63 37.42
N LEU A 859 69.88 -19.50 38.73
CA LEU A 859 69.05 -20.19 39.74
C LEU A 859 67.68 -19.53 39.88
N ASP A 860 67.63 -18.19 39.94
CA ASP A 860 66.39 -17.43 40.15
C ASP A 860 65.42 -17.60 38.99
N LYS A 861 65.92 -17.70 37.75
CA LYS A 861 65.13 -18.01 36.54
C LYS A 861 64.91 -19.50 36.32
N GLY A 862 65.38 -20.37 37.23
CA GLY A 862 65.14 -21.81 37.18
C GLY A 862 65.90 -22.57 36.09
N VAL A 863 66.89 -21.95 35.45
CA VAL A 863 67.78 -22.61 34.48
C VAL A 863 68.64 -23.65 35.18
N PHE A 864 69.12 -23.34 36.39
CA PHE A 864 69.69 -24.30 37.31
C PHE A 864 68.68 -24.66 38.41
N THR A 865 68.46 -25.95 38.59
CA THR A 865 67.54 -26.49 39.61
C THR A 865 68.24 -26.83 40.93
N GLU A 866 69.58 -26.94 40.92
CA GLU A 866 70.38 -27.31 42.09
C GLU A 866 71.52 -26.32 42.35
N ARG A 867 71.75 -26.01 43.63
CA ARG A 867 72.90 -25.20 44.04
C ARG A 867 74.17 -26.05 44.05
N LYS A 868 75.17 -25.60 43.30
CA LYS A 868 76.49 -26.25 43.21
C LYS A 868 77.29 -25.91 44.45
N ASP A 869 77.89 -26.92 45.08
CA ASP A 869 78.77 -26.72 46.23
C ASP A 869 80.17 -26.32 45.74
N PHE A 870 80.37 -25.03 45.47
CA PHE A 870 81.65 -24.50 44.99
C PHE A 870 82.82 -24.74 45.94
N ARG A 871 82.58 -25.09 47.22
CA ARG A 871 83.66 -25.49 48.13
C ARG A 871 84.35 -26.79 47.68
N LYS A 872 83.66 -27.62 46.88
CA LYS A 872 84.21 -28.84 46.29
C LYS A 872 84.91 -28.60 44.95
N VAL A 873 84.86 -27.38 44.41
CA VAL A 873 85.60 -26.98 43.21
C VAL A 873 86.99 -26.50 43.64
N PRO A 874 88.08 -27.06 43.09
CA PRO A 874 89.44 -26.63 43.42
C PRO A 874 89.70 -25.24 42.80
N SER A 875 90.54 -24.40 43.41
CA SER A 875 91.04 -23.21 42.68
C SER A 875 91.92 -23.63 41.50
N ARG A 876 92.10 -22.80 40.46
CA ARG A 876 93.00 -23.08 39.32
C ARG A 876 94.39 -23.54 39.77
N ARG A 877 94.92 -22.94 40.85
CA ARG A 877 96.19 -23.34 41.49
C ARG A 877 96.10 -24.74 42.10
N VAL A 878 95.08 -25.03 42.90
CA VAL A 878 94.92 -26.35 43.54
C VAL A 878 94.67 -27.43 42.50
N PHE A 879 93.91 -27.15 41.45
CA PHE A 879 93.73 -28.06 40.33
C PHE A 879 95.06 -28.35 39.62
N ALA A 880 95.91 -27.32 39.42
CA ALA A 880 97.23 -27.52 38.84
C ALA A 880 98.10 -28.47 39.66
N LEU A 881 98.02 -28.41 40.99
CA LEU A 881 98.66 -29.34 41.93
C LEU A 881 98.01 -30.73 41.85
N TYR A 882 96.68 -30.80 41.77
CA TYR A 882 95.95 -32.06 41.65
C TYR A 882 96.33 -32.82 40.36
N SER A 883 96.51 -32.12 39.23
CA SER A 883 97.00 -32.74 37.99
C SER A 883 98.40 -33.34 38.17
N ILE A 884 99.29 -32.70 38.94
CA ILE A 884 100.62 -33.24 39.25
C ILE A 884 100.48 -34.45 40.19
N TYR A 885 99.67 -34.32 41.23
CA TYR A 885 99.36 -35.39 42.20
C TYR A 885 98.88 -36.68 41.51
N LEU A 886 98.00 -36.57 40.51
CA LEU A 886 97.51 -37.73 39.75
C LEU A 886 98.62 -38.42 38.93
N ASN A 887 99.69 -37.70 38.57
CA ASN A 887 100.85 -38.25 37.86
C ASN A 887 101.96 -38.76 38.79
N LEU A 888 101.85 -38.54 40.10
CA LEU A 888 102.79 -39.13 41.06
C LEU A 888 102.49 -40.62 41.28
N PRO A 889 103.53 -41.44 41.57
CA PRO A 889 103.33 -42.82 42.01
C PRO A 889 102.42 -42.89 43.24
N SER A 890 101.47 -43.83 43.21
CA SER A 890 100.57 -44.09 44.34
C SER A 890 101.35 -44.50 45.60
N GLY A 891 100.79 -44.22 46.78
CA GLY A 891 101.41 -44.56 48.07
C GLY A 891 102.07 -43.35 48.73
N THR A 892 103.27 -43.54 49.29
CA THR A 892 103.95 -42.54 50.13
C THR A 892 104.18 -41.21 49.43
N LEU A 893 104.57 -41.21 48.14
CA LEU A 893 104.83 -39.98 47.38
C LEU A 893 103.60 -39.08 47.22
N ARG A 894 102.42 -39.66 46.96
CA ARG A 894 101.15 -38.92 46.93
C ARG A 894 100.75 -38.38 48.32
N LEU A 895 101.03 -39.12 49.39
CA LEU A 895 100.80 -38.66 50.78
C LEU A 895 101.75 -37.51 51.16
N ASP A 896 103.03 -37.62 50.80
CA ASP A 896 104.04 -36.59 51.02
C ASP A 896 103.77 -35.33 50.20
N TYR A 897 103.31 -35.47 48.96
CA TYR A 897 102.88 -34.35 48.14
C TYR A 897 101.69 -33.59 48.75
N ARG A 898 100.72 -34.32 49.31
CA ARG A 898 99.60 -33.73 50.06
C ARG A 898 100.07 -33.02 51.34
N ARG A 899 101.02 -33.59 52.09
CA ARG A 899 101.63 -32.93 53.27
C ARG A 899 102.33 -31.61 52.90
N LYS A 900 102.99 -31.57 51.75
CA LYS A 900 103.68 -30.39 51.22
C LYS A 900 102.73 -29.32 50.71
N HIS A 901 101.62 -29.74 50.10
CA HIS A 901 100.59 -28.86 49.55
C HIS A 901 99.30 -28.97 50.36
N GLY A 902 99.27 -28.32 51.53
CA GLY A 902 98.13 -28.35 52.44
C GLY A 902 96.82 -27.88 51.78
N ASP A 903 96.90 -26.93 50.84
CA ASP A 903 95.78 -26.46 50.02
C ASP A 903 95.18 -27.56 49.14
N LEU A 904 96.01 -28.45 48.58
CA LEU A 904 95.58 -29.64 47.86
C LEU A 904 95.01 -30.72 48.81
N ASP A 905 95.62 -30.90 49.98
CA ASP A 905 95.16 -31.88 50.97
C ASP A 905 93.76 -31.54 51.49
N ASP A 906 93.56 -30.29 51.90
CA ASP A 906 92.28 -29.77 52.40
C ASP A 906 91.17 -29.98 51.36
N TRP A 907 91.46 -29.68 50.09
CA TRP A 907 90.50 -29.89 49.00
C TRP A 907 90.21 -31.37 48.75
N LEU A 908 91.21 -32.26 48.76
CA LEU A 908 91.00 -33.71 48.57
C LEU A 908 90.20 -34.34 49.72
N VAL A 909 90.42 -33.88 50.95
CA VAL A 909 89.63 -34.29 52.12
C VAL A 909 88.17 -33.87 51.92
N LEU A 910 87.93 -32.61 51.56
CA LEU A 910 86.59 -32.04 51.41
C LEU A 910 85.82 -32.57 50.19
N SER A 911 86.47 -32.67 49.03
CA SER A 911 85.84 -32.98 47.73
C SER A 911 85.86 -34.46 47.36
N LYS A 912 86.89 -35.21 47.78
CA LYS A 912 87.07 -36.65 47.47
C LYS A 912 86.96 -37.56 48.70
N GLY A 913 86.72 -37.00 49.90
CA GLY A 913 86.52 -37.76 51.14
C GLY A 913 87.78 -38.42 51.70
N TYR A 914 88.96 -37.91 51.35
CA TYR A 914 90.23 -38.46 51.82
C TYR A 914 90.44 -38.15 53.32
N LYS A 915 91.27 -38.96 54.00
CA LYS A 915 91.74 -38.62 55.36
C LYS A 915 92.85 -37.55 55.28
N PRO A 916 92.91 -36.58 56.21
CA PRO A 916 93.97 -35.56 56.22
C PRO A 916 95.37 -36.18 56.20
N ALA A 917 96.27 -35.64 55.39
CA ALA A 917 97.64 -36.11 55.29
C ALA A 917 98.46 -35.55 56.46
N THR A 918 98.51 -36.28 57.57
CA THR A 918 99.27 -35.89 58.77
C THR A 918 100.68 -36.50 58.78
N GLY A 919 101.64 -35.82 59.42
CA GLY A 919 103.02 -36.28 59.60
C GLY A 919 104.07 -35.47 58.83
N GLN A 920 105.34 -35.84 58.97
CA GLN A 920 106.46 -35.25 58.22
C GLN A 920 106.59 -35.90 56.84
N ILE A 921 107.11 -35.14 55.86
CA ILE A 921 107.47 -35.65 54.52
C ILE A 921 108.58 -36.70 54.71
N SER A 922 108.42 -37.89 54.12
CA SER A 922 109.36 -39.00 54.34
C SER A 922 110.69 -38.82 53.62
N ASP A 923 110.67 -38.29 52.39
CA ASP A 923 111.85 -37.95 51.59
C ASP A 923 111.54 -36.73 50.70
N GLU A 924 112.11 -35.58 51.06
CA GLU A 924 111.86 -34.31 50.38
C GLU A 924 112.60 -34.21 49.03
N GLU A 925 113.77 -34.86 48.89
CA GLU A 925 114.53 -34.90 47.64
C GLU A 925 113.85 -35.82 46.60
N GLU A 926 113.41 -37.00 47.03
CA GLU A 926 112.68 -37.94 46.18
C GLU A 926 111.36 -37.33 45.71
N LEU A 927 110.60 -36.71 46.62
CA LEU A 927 109.37 -36.00 46.28
C LEU A 927 109.63 -34.92 45.22
N SER A 928 110.61 -34.04 45.40
CA SER A 928 110.90 -32.97 44.45
C SER A 928 111.46 -33.43 43.10
N ARG A 929 112.05 -34.64 43.02
CA ARG A 929 112.41 -35.27 41.74
C ARG A 929 111.15 -35.74 41.00
N TRP A 930 110.24 -36.42 41.69
CA TRP A 930 108.98 -36.90 41.11
C TRP A 930 108.02 -35.76 40.78
N GLU A 931 108.02 -34.67 41.54
CA GLU A 931 107.27 -33.45 41.20
C GLU A 931 107.72 -32.85 39.87
N ARG A 932 109.04 -32.74 39.66
CA ARG A 932 109.59 -32.28 38.38
C ARG A 932 109.16 -33.19 37.23
N LEU A 933 109.31 -34.51 37.41
CA LEU A 933 108.88 -35.47 36.40
C LEU A 933 107.38 -35.43 36.13
N ALA A 934 106.54 -35.36 37.16
CA ALA A 934 105.09 -35.27 37.04
C ALA A 934 104.65 -33.94 36.41
N LYS A 935 105.39 -32.85 36.65
CA LYS A 935 105.20 -31.57 35.97
C LYS A 935 105.60 -31.66 34.49
N ASP A 936 106.73 -32.30 34.17
CA ASP A 936 107.16 -32.54 32.79
C ASP A 936 106.16 -33.44 32.04
N ILE A 937 105.64 -34.49 32.69
CA ILE A 937 104.58 -35.36 32.16
C ILE A 937 103.29 -34.55 31.91
N LYS A 938 102.89 -33.68 32.85
CA LYS A 938 101.75 -32.78 32.67
C LYS A 938 101.95 -31.83 31.48
N GLU A 939 103.12 -31.21 31.35
CA GLU A 939 103.45 -30.31 30.24
C GLU A 939 103.51 -31.06 28.89
N LEU A 940 103.97 -32.31 28.87
CA LEU A 940 103.91 -33.20 27.71
C LEU A 940 102.47 -33.56 27.32
N MET A 941 101.62 -33.88 28.30
CA MET A 941 100.19 -34.19 28.08
C MET A 941 99.37 -32.94 27.71
N ALA A 942 99.82 -31.74 28.09
CA ALA A 942 99.17 -30.48 27.76
C ALA A 942 99.55 -29.92 26.37
N ARG A 943 100.49 -30.56 25.64
CA ARG A 943 100.80 -30.15 24.26
C ARG A 943 99.62 -30.51 23.35
N PRO A 944 99.06 -29.56 22.60
CA PRO A 944 98.06 -29.89 21.59
C PRO A 944 98.70 -30.85 20.58
N VAL A 945 98.10 -32.03 20.42
CA VAL A 945 98.40 -32.88 19.27
C VAL A 945 97.88 -32.12 18.06
N GLY A 946 98.80 -31.68 17.19
CA GLY A 946 98.46 -30.98 15.96
C GLY A 946 97.46 -31.77 15.09
N PRO A 947 96.80 -31.10 14.14
CA PRO A 947 95.71 -31.67 13.37
C PRO A 947 96.15 -32.96 12.69
N LYS A 948 95.33 -34.01 12.84
CA LYS A 948 95.33 -35.15 11.91
C LYS A 948 94.94 -34.59 10.53
N GLU A 949 95.91 -34.44 9.64
CA GLU A 949 95.62 -34.46 8.21
C GLU A 949 94.85 -35.75 7.90
N SER A 950 93.62 -35.60 7.40
CA SER A 950 92.81 -36.70 6.92
C SER A 950 93.45 -37.31 5.68
N VAL A 951 93.99 -38.51 5.82
CA VAL A 951 94.23 -39.43 4.71
C VAL A 951 92.95 -40.22 4.46
N PHE A 952 92.23 -39.86 3.39
CA PHE A 952 91.41 -40.69 2.51
C PHE A 952 91.24 -39.87 1.21
N LYS A 953 91.54 -40.26 -0.04
CA LYS A 953 91.73 -41.54 -0.76
C LYS A 953 91.93 -42.83 0.01
#